data_AF-A0A518DLK8-F1
#
_entry.id   AF-A0A518DLK8-F1
#
_cell.length_a   1.000
_cell.length_b   1.000
_cell.length_c   1.000
_cell.angle_alpha   90.00
_cell.angle_beta   90.00
_cell.angle_gamma   90.00
#
_symmetry.space_group_name_H-M   'P 1'
#
loop_
_entity.id
_entity.type
_entity.pdbx_description
1 polymer ?
#
loop_
_entity_poly.entity_id
_entity_poly.type
_entity_poly.pdbx_seq_one_letter_code
_entity_poly.pdbx_strand_id
1 'polypeptide(L)'
;MSVKRLALSSLLPLAAVLFSGALVARADAQVAINTDFPGGNVLVEKVEGDTISIAPDLRGGRNWFYWYFEAEAAKPGRVTFLFPASAGAQIGVNGPAVSLDGGQSWDWLGTKEVRFQDTRASTPADSFSYTFTAANPKVRFSVGIPYLPANLDAFVERIGKNPHLHREGLAKTRNGTPVDVWRIGQPGPGVTPVLVSARHHACEAMASYVLEGFLEEALSDSQAAQAFRKKYLLYAVPIVDIDGVAAGDQGKWRSPHDHNRDYGQPVMRYPEVIAITELAKAVGVEIALDFHCPTLRMDIHQGFYFAGIKRPHILDNMNELIGWMNEERPPAIVSQERDLLSPPDEEPPTGGMPFSNHFAYQPGVHFAATLECPYTQRGNDLDEELARDYGRSLLRAWVRTEFISIEPGAARKEWDSQRFHAFRKTFLDSYKSKPAEAEAMANAYLTDDTSPVLYQVESQNLLGTMRLRQRKYEEALARFDTAFSHPQATPSQKATAAAERVLVVCAAGEAMTGKLAAVLQDFENLPYPSSKQLAAVHEAAAGAFAQQGEHQKALMHAQGWFERASRYYRGSALLSVASAYDGLQQKDEALAARRQAVAILRKELDPVPVGVFGPLMGADLLEALDGIPTATDAEKQAAADIVLNHKLQLESPLRRVKAILPKAP
;
A
#
# COMPACT_ATOMS: atom_id res chain seq x y z
N MET A 1 30.45 52.69 -58.04
CA MET A 1 30.56 51.35 -58.67
C MET A 1 31.19 50.42 -57.62
N SER A 2 30.59 49.32 -57.16
CA SER A 2 30.02 48.15 -57.88
C SER A 2 31.12 47.46 -58.69
N VAL A 3 31.46 46.16 -58.58
CA VAL A 3 30.73 44.88 -58.34
C VAL A 3 31.73 43.91 -57.63
N LYS A 4 31.44 42.96 -56.71
CA LYS A 4 30.27 42.42 -55.96
C LYS A 4 30.81 41.67 -54.69
N ARG A 5 29.96 40.98 -53.92
CA ARG A 5 30.34 39.79 -53.10
C ARG A 5 29.72 38.52 -53.72
N LEU A 6 30.41 37.38 -53.63
CA LEU A 6 29.82 36.04 -53.80
C LEU A 6 29.99 35.26 -52.49
N ALA A 7 28.95 34.51 -52.11
CA ALA A 7 29.06 33.44 -51.13
C ALA A 7 29.27 32.11 -51.89
N LEU A 8 30.09 31.21 -51.35
CA LEU A 8 30.24 29.85 -51.87
C LEU A 8 29.72 28.87 -50.82
N SER A 9 28.62 28.20 -51.13
CA SER A 9 28.05 27.12 -50.34
C SER A 9 28.57 25.76 -50.83
N SER A 10 29.48 25.14 -50.07
CA SER A 10 29.96 23.78 -50.33
C SER A 10 29.23 22.78 -49.43
N LEU A 11 28.52 21.81 -50.02
CA LEU A 11 27.82 20.78 -49.26
C LEU A 11 28.81 19.78 -48.65
N LEU A 12 28.51 19.32 -47.42
CA LEU A 12 29.03 18.08 -46.84
C LEU A 12 27.90 17.03 -46.85
N PRO A 13 28.19 15.74 -47.10
CA PRO A 13 27.18 14.71 -47.21
C PRO A 13 26.60 14.36 -45.83
N LEU A 14 25.31 14.60 -45.64
CA LEU A 14 24.59 14.13 -44.44
C LEU A 14 24.35 12.62 -44.57
N ALA A 15 25.10 11.82 -43.82
CA ALA A 15 24.92 10.37 -43.77
C ALA A 15 23.63 10.03 -43.00
N ALA A 16 22.51 10.00 -43.70
CA ALA A 16 21.22 9.61 -43.14
C ALA A 16 21.21 8.12 -42.78
N VAL A 17 21.46 7.80 -41.50
CA VAL A 17 21.21 6.48 -40.95
C VAL A 17 19.70 6.26 -40.93
N LEU A 18 19.20 5.48 -41.89
CA LEU A 18 17.81 5.06 -41.96
C LEU A 18 17.50 4.08 -40.83
N PHE A 19 17.11 4.60 -39.66
CA PHE A 19 16.37 3.82 -38.68
C PHE A 19 15.04 3.41 -39.32
N SER A 20 14.94 2.14 -39.70
CA SER A 20 13.73 1.53 -40.24
C SER A 20 12.71 1.29 -39.12
N GLY A 21 12.14 2.38 -38.59
CA GLY A 21 10.97 2.31 -37.73
C GLY A 21 9.84 1.59 -38.47
N ALA A 22 9.36 0.49 -37.90
CA ALA A 22 8.35 -0.35 -38.53
C ALA A 22 6.97 0.33 -38.48
N LEU A 23 6.71 1.21 -39.45
CA LEU A 23 5.40 1.80 -39.66
C LEU A 23 4.44 0.72 -40.22
N VAL A 24 3.91 -0.13 -39.33
CA VAL A 24 2.92 -1.15 -39.68
C VAL A 24 1.70 -0.47 -40.31
N ALA A 25 1.20 -1.05 -41.40
CA ALA A 25 0.25 -0.37 -42.28
C ALA A 25 -1.07 -0.01 -41.57
N ARG A 26 -1.39 1.29 -41.53
CA ARG A 26 -2.71 1.79 -41.12
C ARG A 26 -3.76 1.45 -42.18
N ALA A 27 -4.53 0.40 -41.93
CA ALA A 27 -5.76 0.08 -42.68
C ALA A 27 -6.84 -0.53 -41.76
N ASP A 28 -6.57 -1.70 -41.16
CA ASP A 28 -7.60 -2.54 -40.52
C ASP A 28 -7.51 -2.65 -38.99
N ALA A 29 -6.47 -2.11 -38.35
CA ALA A 29 -6.32 -2.15 -36.90
C ALA A 29 -7.37 -1.27 -36.19
N GLN A 30 -8.22 -1.85 -35.34
CA GLN A 30 -9.21 -1.09 -34.55
C GLN A 30 -8.56 -0.21 -33.46
N VAL A 31 -7.31 -0.48 -33.10
CA VAL A 31 -6.55 0.22 -32.07
C VAL A 31 -5.11 0.41 -32.56
N ALA A 32 -4.57 1.61 -32.41
CA ALA A 32 -3.14 1.88 -32.54
C ALA A 32 -2.47 1.82 -31.17
N ILE A 33 -1.28 1.21 -31.10
CA ILE A 33 -0.46 1.13 -29.87
C ILE A 33 0.78 2.01 -30.06
N ASN A 34 1.14 2.79 -29.04
CA ASN A 34 2.29 3.68 -29.02
C ASN A 34 3.13 3.49 -27.74
N THR A 35 4.45 3.62 -27.91
CA THR A 35 5.47 3.57 -26.85
C THR A 35 6.54 4.65 -27.02
N ASP A 36 6.38 5.56 -27.99
CA ASP A 36 7.30 6.69 -28.24
C ASP A 36 7.07 7.82 -27.22
N PHE A 37 7.42 7.53 -25.96
CA PHE A 37 7.42 8.46 -24.82
C PHE A 37 8.31 7.90 -23.69
N PRO A 38 8.78 8.72 -22.73
CA PRO A 38 9.64 8.26 -21.64
C PRO A 38 9.00 7.14 -20.81
N GLY A 39 9.75 6.06 -20.60
CA GLY A 39 9.26 4.84 -19.94
C GLY A 39 8.48 3.86 -20.84
N GLY A 40 8.22 4.20 -22.10
CA GLY A 40 7.40 3.38 -22.99
C GLY A 40 7.97 1.98 -23.29
N ASN A 41 7.16 0.95 -23.08
CA ASN A 41 7.53 -0.45 -23.29
C ASN A 41 6.30 -1.33 -23.58
N VAL A 42 6.20 -1.87 -24.80
CA VAL A 42 5.42 -3.07 -25.14
C VAL A 42 5.79 -3.51 -26.56
N LEU A 43 5.69 -4.81 -26.84
CA LEU A 43 5.67 -5.37 -28.18
C LEU A 43 4.24 -5.82 -28.52
N VAL A 44 3.77 -5.50 -29.72
CA VAL A 44 2.53 -6.07 -30.28
C VAL A 44 2.90 -7.29 -31.11
N GLU A 45 2.54 -8.48 -30.64
CA GLU A 45 2.81 -9.74 -31.34
C GLU A 45 1.76 -10.02 -32.43
N LYS A 46 0.50 -9.67 -32.18
CA LYS A 46 -0.64 -10.01 -33.04
C LYS A 46 -1.84 -9.11 -32.79
N VAL A 47 -2.67 -8.91 -33.82
CA VAL A 47 -3.98 -8.22 -33.72
C VAL A 47 -5.02 -9.11 -34.39
N GLU A 48 -6.08 -9.48 -33.67
CA GLU A 48 -7.19 -10.31 -34.13
C GLU A 48 -8.53 -9.73 -33.67
N GLY A 49 -9.14 -8.90 -34.51
CA GLY A 49 -10.44 -8.29 -34.23
C GLY A 49 -10.36 -7.26 -33.08
N ASP A 50 -10.93 -7.61 -31.93
CA ASP A 50 -10.89 -6.83 -30.69
C ASP A 50 -9.73 -7.23 -29.75
N THR A 51 -8.99 -8.29 -30.10
CA THR A 51 -7.98 -8.90 -29.24
C THR A 51 -6.58 -8.60 -29.76
N ILE A 52 -5.68 -8.16 -28.86
CA ILE A 52 -4.32 -7.73 -29.16
C ILE A 52 -3.37 -8.55 -28.29
N SER A 53 -2.53 -9.38 -28.91
CA SER A 53 -1.46 -10.10 -28.22
C SER A 53 -0.29 -9.16 -27.98
N ILE A 54 0.11 -9.01 -26.73
CA ILE A 54 1.18 -8.10 -26.29
C ILE A 54 2.19 -8.80 -25.37
N ALA A 55 3.44 -8.35 -25.40
CA ALA A 55 4.50 -8.83 -24.52
C ALA A 55 5.41 -7.68 -24.05
N PRO A 56 6.10 -7.81 -22.90
CA PRO A 56 7.22 -6.95 -22.54
C PRO A 56 8.28 -6.87 -23.64
N ASP A 57 8.74 -5.66 -23.98
CA ASP A 57 9.99 -5.48 -24.72
C ASP A 57 11.17 -5.69 -23.76
N LEU A 58 11.74 -6.90 -23.80
CA LEU A 58 12.82 -7.30 -22.89
C LEU A 58 14.18 -6.64 -23.20
N ARG A 59 14.39 -6.10 -24.42
CA ARG A 59 15.63 -5.40 -24.85
C ARG A 59 16.94 -6.14 -24.52
N GLY A 60 16.94 -7.47 -24.62
CA GLY A 60 18.10 -8.30 -24.28
C GLY A 60 18.28 -8.60 -22.78
N GLY A 61 17.29 -8.29 -21.95
CA GLY A 61 17.09 -8.87 -20.61
C GLY A 61 16.45 -10.27 -20.66
N ARG A 62 16.00 -10.75 -19.50
CA ARG A 62 15.30 -12.04 -19.33
C ARG A 62 13.84 -11.83 -18.96
N ASN A 63 12.97 -12.83 -19.20
CA ASN A 63 11.54 -12.75 -18.88
C ASN A 63 11.28 -12.16 -17.47
N TRP A 64 10.58 -11.03 -17.47
CA TRP A 64 10.02 -10.36 -16.29
C TRP A 64 8.64 -9.84 -16.71
N PHE A 65 8.21 -8.66 -16.26
CA PHE A 65 6.83 -8.18 -16.47
C PHE A 65 6.67 -6.68 -16.74
N TYR A 66 7.72 -5.96 -17.15
CA TYR A 66 7.57 -4.52 -17.41
C TYR A 66 6.87 -4.23 -18.73
N TRP A 67 5.81 -3.42 -18.67
CA TRP A 67 5.15 -2.83 -19.83
C TRP A 67 4.41 -1.55 -19.42
N TYR A 68 4.41 -0.58 -20.32
CA TYR A 68 3.76 0.73 -20.23
C TYR A 68 3.52 1.25 -21.66
N PHE A 69 2.27 1.37 -22.09
CA PHE A 69 1.91 1.76 -23.46
C PHE A 69 0.69 2.68 -23.52
N GLU A 70 0.55 3.41 -24.63
CA GLU A 70 -0.64 4.19 -24.98
C GLU A 70 -1.44 3.45 -26.06
N ALA A 71 -2.75 3.36 -25.91
CA ALA A 71 -3.66 2.78 -26.88
C ALA A 71 -4.68 3.82 -27.36
N GLU A 72 -4.87 3.90 -28.67
CA GLU A 72 -5.78 4.82 -29.34
C GLU A 72 -6.79 4.04 -30.19
N ALA A 73 -8.04 3.93 -29.72
CA ALA A 73 -9.07 3.14 -30.37
C ALA A 73 -9.81 3.94 -31.45
N ALA A 74 -9.79 3.48 -32.71
CA ALA A 74 -10.38 4.20 -33.84
C ALA A 74 -11.92 4.31 -33.78
N LYS A 75 -12.58 3.50 -32.94
CA LYS A 75 -14.03 3.45 -32.72
C LYS A 75 -14.32 3.08 -31.26
N PRO A 76 -15.51 3.41 -30.72
CA PRO A 76 -15.97 2.85 -29.45
C PRO A 76 -16.07 1.31 -29.53
N GLY A 77 -15.70 0.62 -28.45
CA GLY A 77 -15.72 -0.84 -28.40
C GLY A 77 -14.95 -1.40 -27.20
N ARG A 78 -15.20 -2.67 -26.89
CA ARG A 78 -14.34 -3.46 -26.01
C ARG A 78 -13.08 -3.86 -26.77
N VAL A 79 -11.95 -3.85 -26.09
CA VAL A 79 -10.65 -4.35 -26.58
C VAL A 79 -10.06 -5.25 -25.50
N THR A 80 -9.38 -6.33 -25.89
CA THR A 80 -8.73 -7.27 -24.96
C THR A 80 -7.23 -7.35 -25.24
N PHE A 81 -6.43 -7.07 -24.22
CA PHE A 81 -4.98 -7.19 -24.24
C PHE A 81 -4.58 -8.53 -23.61
N LEU A 82 -3.88 -9.37 -24.37
CA LEU A 82 -3.55 -10.75 -24.01
C LEU A 82 -2.03 -10.92 -23.95
N PHE A 83 -1.51 -11.38 -22.81
CA PHE A 83 -0.11 -11.73 -22.66
C PHE A 83 0.16 -13.20 -23.08
N PRO A 84 1.40 -13.56 -23.48
CA PRO A 84 1.75 -14.95 -23.72
C PRO A 84 1.88 -15.71 -22.39
N ALA A 85 1.27 -16.91 -22.29
CA ALA A 85 1.26 -17.72 -21.06
C ALA A 85 2.65 -18.19 -20.58
N SER A 86 3.68 -18.06 -21.42
CA SER A 86 5.09 -18.32 -21.13
C SER A 86 5.79 -17.16 -20.40
N ALA A 87 5.16 -15.98 -20.29
CA ALA A 87 5.68 -14.84 -19.53
C ALA A 87 5.26 -14.88 -18.04
N GLY A 88 4.36 -15.78 -17.65
CA GLY A 88 3.86 -15.88 -16.27
C GLY A 88 2.97 -14.70 -15.88
N ALA A 89 3.01 -14.30 -14.59
CA ALA A 89 2.23 -13.18 -14.10
C ALA A 89 2.75 -11.84 -14.66
N GLN A 90 1.88 -11.12 -15.37
CA GLN A 90 2.13 -9.84 -16.04
C GLN A 90 1.30 -8.68 -15.46
N ILE A 91 0.28 -8.97 -14.63
CA ILE A 91 -0.67 -7.98 -14.08
C ILE A 91 -0.64 -7.98 -12.54
N GLY A 92 -0.75 -6.81 -11.89
CA GLY A 92 -0.87 -6.68 -10.44
C GLY A 92 -2.19 -7.26 -9.87
N VAL A 93 -2.30 -7.38 -8.54
CA VAL A 93 -3.52 -7.92 -7.90
C VAL A 93 -4.76 -7.03 -8.04
N ASN A 94 -4.59 -5.74 -8.35
CA ASN A 94 -5.68 -4.79 -8.57
C ASN A 94 -5.86 -4.45 -10.06
N GLY A 95 -5.29 -5.27 -10.96
CA GLY A 95 -5.35 -5.06 -12.41
C GLY A 95 -4.19 -4.20 -12.95
N PRO A 96 -4.30 -3.72 -14.20
CA PRO A 96 -3.41 -2.70 -14.75
C PRO A 96 -3.67 -1.33 -14.10
N ALA A 97 -2.64 -0.49 -14.03
CA ALA A 97 -2.80 0.95 -13.83
C ALA A 97 -3.23 1.60 -15.16
N VAL A 98 -4.15 2.56 -15.11
CA VAL A 98 -4.79 3.22 -16.26
C VAL A 98 -4.70 4.73 -16.12
N SER A 99 -4.44 5.44 -17.21
CA SER A 99 -4.46 6.90 -17.26
C SER A 99 -5.21 7.41 -18.49
N LEU A 100 -6.06 8.43 -18.29
CA LEU A 100 -6.91 9.05 -19.31
C LEU A 100 -6.41 10.43 -19.77
N ASP A 101 -5.34 10.95 -19.16
CA ASP A 101 -4.85 12.32 -19.34
C ASP A 101 -3.40 12.39 -19.87
N GLY A 102 -2.87 11.27 -20.38
CA GLY A 102 -1.50 11.16 -20.87
C GLY A 102 -0.47 10.79 -19.81
N GLY A 103 -0.89 10.23 -18.67
CA GLY A 103 -0.01 9.74 -17.61
C GLY A 103 0.26 10.74 -16.49
N GLN A 104 -0.58 11.78 -16.34
CA GLN A 104 -0.48 12.78 -15.28
C GLN A 104 -1.20 12.31 -14.00
N SER A 105 -2.30 11.57 -14.13
CA SER A 105 -3.00 10.88 -13.04
C SER A 105 -3.31 9.43 -13.42
N TRP A 106 -3.46 8.57 -12.40
CA TRP A 106 -3.58 7.11 -12.54
C TRP A 106 -4.65 6.51 -11.63
N ASP A 107 -5.48 5.65 -12.20
CA ASP A 107 -6.44 4.79 -11.51
C ASP A 107 -6.04 3.31 -11.67
N TRP A 108 -6.44 2.44 -10.75
CA TRP A 108 -6.40 0.99 -10.97
C TRP A 108 -7.68 0.53 -11.68
N LEU A 109 -7.55 -0.26 -12.77
CA LEU A 109 -8.73 -0.79 -13.50
C LEU A 109 -9.60 -1.72 -12.63
N GLY A 110 -9.03 -2.25 -11.54
CA GLY A 110 -9.62 -3.32 -10.76
C GLY A 110 -9.56 -4.66 -11.51
N THR A 111 -10.16 -5.68 -10.90
CA THR A 111 -10.06 -7.08 -11.38
C THR A 111 -11.28 -7.58 -12.16
N LYS A 112 -12.34 -6.77 -12.29
CA LYS A 112 -13.62 -7.16 -12.94
C LYS A 112 -13.42 -7.61 -14.39
N GLU A 113 -12.52 -6.94 -15.10
CA GLU A 113 -12.23 -7.17 -16.53
C GLU A 113 -10.84 -7.82 -16.74
N VAL A 114 -10.30 -8.45 -15.69
CA VAL A 114 -8.97 -9.07 -15.68
C VAL A 114 -9.11 -10.58 -15.52
N ARG A 115 -8.47 -11.32 -16.43
CA ARG A 115 -8.27 -12.76 -16.32
C ARG A 115 -6.84 -13.00 -15.88
N PHE A 116 -6.66 -13.60 -14.71
CA PHE A 116 -5.35 -14.00 -14.23
C PHE A 116 -4.99 -15.42 -14.70
N GLN A 117 -3.73 -15.62 -15.08
CA GLN A 117 -3.12 -16.95 -15.16
C GLN A 117 -3.10 -17.61 -13.77
N ASP A 118 -3.53 -18.88 -13.72
CA ASP A 118 -3.28 -19.75 -12.57
C ASP A 118 -1.78 -20.09 -12.55
N THR A 119 -1.10 -19.81 -11.44
CA THR A 119 0.34 -20.08 -11.27
C THR A 119 0.70 -21.57 -11.32
N ARG A 120 -0.30 -22.47 -11.34
CA ARG A 120 -0.15 -23.92 -11.48
C ARG A 120 -0.45 -24.45 -12.88
N ALA A 121 -0.90 -23.62 -13.81
CA ALA A 121 -1.31 -24.05 -15.14
C ALA A 121 -0.72 -23.17 -16.26
N SER A 122 -0.34 -23.80 -17.37
CA SER A 122 0.15 -23.12 -18.58
C SER A 122 -0.96 -22.47 -19.42
N THR A 123 -2.23 -22.60 -19.01
CA THR A 123 -3.36 -21.78 -19.49
C THR A 123 -4.36 -21.54 -18.36
N PRO A 124 -5.13 -20.42 -18.36
CA PRO A 124 -5.04 -19.30 -19.29
C PRO A 124 -3.78 -18.46 -19.06
N ALA A 125 -3.48 -17.54 -19.99
CA ALA A 125 -2.54 -16.46 -19.74
C ALA A 125 -3.21 -15.31 -18.96
N ASP A 126 -2.41 -14.33 -18.54
CA ASP A 126 -2.92 -13.03 -18.13
C ASP A 126 -3.55 -12.28 -19.30
N SER A 127 -4.72 -11.68 -19.09
CA SER A 127 -5.31 -10.72 -20.02
C SER A 127 -6.18 -9.71 -19.29
N PHE A 128 -6.31 -8.50 -19.83
CA PHE A 128 -7.31 -7.53 -19.37
C PHE A 128 -8.09 -6.96 -20.55
N SER A 129 -9.32 -6.50 -20.31
CA SER A 129 -10.09 -5.78 -21.31
C SER A 129 -10.42 -4.36 -20.87
N TYR A 130 -10.55 -3.46 -21.83
CA TYR A 130 -11.00 -2.09 -21.62
C TYR A 130 -12.10 -1.74 -22.63
N THR A 131 -13.08 -0.92 -22.23
CA THR A 131 -14.18 -0.50 -23.11
C THR A 131 -14.01 0.98 -23.44
N PHE A 132 -13.55 1.27 -24.65
CA PHE A 132 -13.45 2.62 -25.17
C PHE A 132 -14.86 3.16 -25.50
N THR A 133 -15.22 4.28 -24.91
CA THR A 133 -16.57 4.90 -25.02
C THR A 133 -16.69 5.89 -26.19
N ALA A 134 -15.58 6.27 -26.81
CA ALA A 134 -15.48 7.25 -27.89
C ALA A 134 -14.59 6.73 -29.04
N ALA A 135 -14.53 7.49 -30.14
CA ALA A 135 -13.55 7.28 -31.21
C ALA A 135 -12.31 8.18 -31.01
N ASN A 136 -11.13 7.61 -31.23
CA ASN A 136 -9.80 8.18 -30.96
C ASN A 136 -9.51 8.64 -29.50
N PRO A 137 -10.08 8.06 -28.43
CA PRO A 137 -9.58 8.30 -27.08
C PRO A 137 -8.18 7.67 -26.94
N LYS A 138 -7.26 8.40 -26.31
CA LYS A 138 -5.95 7.90 -25.90
C LYS A 138 -6.04 7.46 -24.44
N VAL A 139 -5.70 6.20 -24.17
CA VAL A 139 -5.66 5.66 -22.80
C VAL A 139 -4.31 4.98 -22.61
N ARG A 140 -3.64 5.26 -21.50
CA ARG A 140 -2.38 4.59 -21.15
C ARG A 140 -2.62 3.46 -20.15
N PHE A 141 -1.86 2.38 -20.32
CA PHE A 141 -1.89 1.21 -19.47
C PHE A 141 -0.47 0.89 -19.01
N SER A 142 -0.29 0.58 -17.73
CA SER A 142 1.00 0.18 -17.16
C SER A 142 0.85 -0.94 -16.12
N VAL A 143 1.90 -1.74 -15.93
CA VAL A 143 1.93 -2.84 -14.95
C VAL A 143 1.76 -2.37 -13.50
N GLY A 144 2.16 -1.12 -13.24
CA GLY A 144 1.87 -0.34 -12.04
C GLY A 144 2.16 1.13 -12.33
N ILE A 145 1.89 2.02 -11.38
CA ILE A 145 1.96 3.47 -11.60
C ILE A 145 3.41 3.90 -11.93
N PRO A 146 3.71 4.46 -13.12
CA PRO A 146 5.08 4.77 -13.54
C PRO A 146 5.69 5.96 -12.79
N TYR A 147 6.96 5.83 -12.39
CA TYR A 147 7.78 6.93 -11.89
C TYR A 147 8.94 7.21 -12.86
N LEU A 148 8.90 8.36 -13.51
CA LEU A 148 9.83 8.81 -14.55
C LEU A 148 10.72 9.95 -14.03
N PRO A 149 11.78 10.38 -14.75
CA PRO A 149 12.64 11.48 -14.29
C PRO A 149 11.86 12.79 -14.08
N ALA A 150 10.86 13.05 -14.92
CA ALA A 150 9.96 14.21 -14.79
C ALA A 150 9.15 14.22 -13.48
N ASN A 151 8.90 13.07 -12.84
CA ASN A 151 8.27 13.02 -11.51
C ASN A 151 9.25 13.49 -10.42
N LEU A 152 10.54 13.14 -10.55
CA LEU A 152 11.60 13.62 -9.66
C LEU A 152 11.83 15.13 -9.83
N ASP A 153 11.79 15.62 -11.08
CA ASP A 153 11.89 17.06 -11.37
C ASP A 153 10.67 17.82 -10.81
N ALA A 154 9.45 17.29 -10.96
CA ALA A 154 8.24 17.87 -10.34
C ALA A 154 8.29 17.85 -8.80
N PHE A 155 8.91 16.83 -8.18
CA PHE A 155 9.17 16.82 -6.74
C PHE A 155 10.18 17.90 -6.33
N VAL A 156 11.26 18.09 -7.09
CA VAL A 156 12.24 19.17 -6.91
C VAL A 156 11.57 20.55 -7.01
N GLU A 157 10.68 20.75 -7.98
CA GLU A 157 9.92 21.99 -8.11
C GLU A 157 8.97 22.20 -6.92
N ARG A 158 8.31 21.13 -6.43
CA ARG A 158 7.40 21.16 -5.27
C ARG A 158 8.11 21.55 -3.96
N ILE A 159 9.31 21.02 -3.70
CA ILE A 159 10.10 21.37 -2.50
C ILE A 159 10.84 22.72 -2.64
N GLY A 160 11.06 23.18 -3.88
CA GLY A 160 11.68 24.47 -4.18
C GLY A 160 13.06 24.65 -3.54
N LYS A 161 13.32 25.85 -3.01
CA LYS A 161 14.59 26.19 -2.35
C LYS A 161 14.59 25.79 -0.87
N ASN A 162 14.40 24.50 -0.59
CA ASN A 162 14.47 23.98 0.77
C ASN A 162 15.90 24.12 1.35
N PRO A 163 16.09 24.75 2.53
CA PRO A 163 17.41 25.02 3.09
C PRO A 163 18.13 23.78 3.67
N HIS A 164 17.47 22.62 3.70
CA HIS A 164 18.02 21.35 4.18
C HIS A 164 18.46 20.41 3.05
N LEU A 165 18.15 20.72 1.79
CA LEU A 165 18.57 19.94 0.63
C LEU A 165 19.84 20.51 0.01
N HIS A 166 20.87 19.68 -0.11
CA HIS A 166 21.98 19.90 -1.03
C HIS A 166 21.93 18.84 -2.13
N ARG A 167 21.86 19.26 -3.40
CA ARG A 167 22.02 18.36 -4.56
C ARG A 167 23.43 18.50 -5.10
N GLU A 168 24.13 17.38 -5.22
CA GLU A 168 25.52 17.29 -5.63
C GLU A 168 25.64 16.22 -6.73
N GLY A 169 26.38 16.49 -7.81
CA GLY A 169 26.52 15.54 -8.92
C GLY A 169 27.40 14.36 -8.49
N LEU A 170 26.82 13.15 -8.43
CA LEU A 170 27.51 11.94 -7.98
C LEU A 170 28.31 11.29 -9.12
N ALA A 171 27.66 11.14 -10.29
CA ALA A 171 28.25 10.45 -11.44
C ALA A 171 27.64 10.96 -12.76
N LYS A 172 28.15 10.42 -13.86
CA LYS A 172 27.42 10.37 -15.13
C LYS A 172 27.31 8.91 -15.55
N THR A 173 26.14 8.51 -16.03
CA THR A 173 25.94 7.19 -16.61
C THR A 173 26.81 6.97 -17.84
N ARG A 174 26.81 5.73 -18.36
CA ARG A 174 27.52 5.39 -19.61
C ARG A 174 27.00 6.14 -20.84
N ASN A 175 25.76 6.66 -20.80
CA ASN A 175 25.20 7.53 -21.84
C ASN A 175 25.53 9.02 -21.63
N GLY A 176 26.15 9.37 -20.49
CA GLY A 176 26.50 10.75 -20.11
C GLY A 176 25.44 11.48 -19.29
N THR A 177 24.32 10.82 -18.98
CA THR A 177 23.21 11.35 -18.16
C THR A 177 23.69 11.61 -16.73
N PRO A 178 23.43 12.78 -16.11
CA PRO A 178 23.79 13.03 -14.72
C PRO A 178 23.05 12.09 -13.75
N VAL A 179 23.76 11.65 -12.70
CA VAL A 179 23.17 11.03 -11.52
C VAL A 179 23.53 11.88 -10.32
N ASP A 180 22.53 12.34 -9.57
CA ASP A 180 22.71 13.18 -8.39
C ASP A 180 22.76 12.34 -7.10
N VAL A 181 23.53 12.83 -6.12
CA VAL A 181 23.31 12.50 -4.70
C VAL A 181 22.67 13.70 -4.01
N TRP A 182 21.66 13.42 -3.20
CA TRP A 182 20.94 14.38 -2.38
C TRP A 182 21.42 14.23 -0.93
N ARG A 183 22.03 15.27 -0.39
CA ARG A 183 22.56 15.30 0.98
C ARG A 183 21.65 16.13 1.89
N ILE A 184 21.17 15.52 2.97
CA ILE A 184 20.23 16.13 3.93
C ILE A 184 20.80 15.98 5.35
N GLY A 185 20.86 17.09 6.08
CA GLY A 185 21.56 17.17 7.38
C GLY A 185 22.97 17.77 7.25
N GLN A 186 23.73 17.76 8.35
CA GLN A 186 25.08 18.30 8.43
C GLN A 186 26.02 17.32 9.14
N PRO A 187 27.29 17.17 8.71
CA PRO A 187 28.26 16.35 9.42
C PRO A 187 28.60 16.95 10.80
N GLY A 188 28.73 16.10 11.82
CA GLY A 188 29.09 16.53 13.17
C GLY A 188 29.32 15.37 14.14
N PRO A 189 29.86 15.63 15.34
CA PRO A 189 30.08 14.60 16.35
C PRO A 189 28.76 13.91 16.75
N GLY A 190 28.70 12.58 16.63
CA GLY A 190 27.50 11.80 16.95
C GLY A 190 26.39 11.87 15.89
N VAL A 191 26.70 12.30 14.66
CA VAL A 191 25.79 12.22 13.51
C VAL A 191 26.13 11.00 12.66
N THR A 192 25.24 10.02 12.62
CA THR A 192 25.40 8.75 11.88
C THR A 192 25.23 8.97 10.37
N PRO A 193 26.19 8.56 9.51
CA PRO A 193 26.04 8.64 8.06
C PRO A 193 25.11 7.54 7.52
N VAL A 194 24.07 7.95 6.78
CA VAL A 194 23.04 7.09 6.20
C VAL A 194 23.09 7.17 4.68
N LEU A 195 23.03 6.03 4.00
CA LEU A 195 22.92 5.91 2.55
C LEU A 195 21.56 5.31 2.17
N VAL A 196 20.87 5.92 1.21
CA VAL A 196 19.68 5.32 0.57
C VAL A 196 19.73 5.41 -0.95
N SER A 197 19.12 4.44 -1.61
CA SER A 197 19.09 4.33 -3.07
C SER A 197 17.77 3.75 -3.56
N ALA A 198 17.41 4.03 -4.81
CA ALA A 198 16.31 3.37 -5.49
C ALA A 198 16.60 3.15 -6.98
N ARG A 199 15.80 2.29 -7.62
CA ARG A 199 15.75 2.12 -9.08
C ARG A 199 17.04 1.57 -9.71
N HIS A 200 17.75 0.65 -9.05
CA HIS A 200 18.75 -0.20 -9.74
C HIS A 200 18.11 -1.15 -10.77
N HIS A 201 16.81 -1.44 -10.64
CA HIS A 201 16.01 -2.02 -11.72
C HIS A 201 14.97 -0.97 -12.18
N ALA A 202 14.99 -0.62 -13.46
CA ALA A 202 14.23 0.50 -14.02
C ALA A 202 12.70 0.31 -14.11
N CYS A 203 12.15 -0.89 -13.92
CA CYS A 203 10.68 -1.09 -13.83
C CYS A 203 10.06 -0.72 -12.47
N GLU A 204 10.86 -0.74 -11.40
CA GLU A 204 10.39 -0.77 -10.02
C GLU A 204 10.00 0.62 -9.50
N ALA A 205 8.87 1.12 -9.99
CA ALA A 205 8.43 2.51 -9.85
C ALA A 205 7.93 2.91 -8.46
N MET A 206 7.20 2.03 -7.76
CA MET A 206 6.61 2.36 -6.44
C MET A 206 7.68 2.67 -5.39
N ALA A 207 8.87 2.09 -5.53
CA ALA A 207 10.04 2.42 -4.73
C ALA A 207 10.43 3.91 -4.78
N SER A 208 10.26 4.58 -5.94
CA SER A 208 10.54 6.02 -6.04
C SER A 208 9.48 6.88 -5.34
N TYR A 209 8.18 6.51 -5.36
CA TYR A 209 7.16 7.22 -4.58
C TYR A 209 7.40 7.08 -3.07
N VAL A 210 7.80 5.89 -2.61
CA VAL A 210 8.16 5.67 -1.20
C VAL A 210 9.42 6.47 -0.81
N LEU A 211 10.46 6.49 -1.64
CA LEU A 211 11.66 7.30 -1.38
C LEU A 211 11.37 8.81 -1.46
N GLU A 212 10.51 9.26 -2.38
CA GLU A 212 10.03 10.65 -2.45
C GLU A 212 9.37 11.06 -1.12
N GLY A 213 8.47 10.24 -0.59
CA GLY A 213 7.84 10.50 0.71
C GLY A 213 8.83 10.52 1.88
N PHE A 214 9.80 9.59 1.90
CA PHE A 214 10.86 9.57 2.92
C PHE A 214 11.71 10.85 2.88
N LEU A 215 12.06 11.32 1.68
CA LEU A 215 12.79 12.58 1.47
C LEU A 215 11.93 13.81 1.81
N GLU A 216 10.63 13.79 1.51
CA GLU A 216 9.69 14.88 1.81
C GLU A 216 9.54 15.10 3.32
N GLU A 217 9.33 14.04 4.11
CA GLU A 217 9.37 14.15 5.57
C GLU A 217 10.76 14.61 6.03
N ALA A 218 11.87 14.06 5.50
CA ALA A 218 13.23 14.43 5.89
C ALA A 218 13.60 15.90 5.65
N LEU A 219 12.93 16.55 4.69
CA LEU A 219 13.10 17.96 4.33
C LEU A 219 12.12 18.90 5.04
N SER A 220 11.06 18.37 5.65
CA SER A 220 10.00 19.16 6.31
C SER A 220 10.44 19.80 7.64
N ASP A 221 9.59 20.68 8.19
CA ASP A 221 9.75 21.24 9.53
C ASP A 221 9.16 20.36 10.65
N SER A 222 8.76 19.11 10.36
CA SER A 222 8.20 18.22 11.38
C SER A 222 9.20 17.93 12.51
N GLN A 223 8.69 17.57 13.70
CA GLN A 223 9.55 17.20 14.82
C GLN A 223 10.38 15.93 14.53
N ALA A 224 9.83 14.98 13.75
CA ALA A 224 10.57 13.81 13.29
C ALA A 224 11.69 14.22 12.34
N ALA A 225 11.41 15.12 11.40
CA ALA A 225 12.38 15.65 10.44
C ALA A 225 13.53 16.41 11.13
N GLN A 226 13.22 17.27 12.11
CA GLN A 226 14.21 17.96 12.94
C GLN A 226 15.07 16.98 13.74
N ALA A 227 14.46 15.95 14.34
CA ALA A 227 15.17 14.91 15.08
C ALA A 227 16.02 14.02 14.15
N PHE A 228 15.56 13.74 12.92
CA PHE A 228 16.31 13.05 11.88
C PHE A 228 17.57 13.83 11.52
N ARG A 229 17.43 15.11 11.13
CA ARG A 229 18.56 16.00 10.76
C ARG A 229 19.54 16.29 11.90
N LYS A 230 19.18 15.96 13.14
CA LYS A 230 20.07 16.00 14.33
C LYS A 230 20.81 14.67 14.58
N LYS A 231 20.21 13.53 14.23
CA LYS A 231 20.79 12.18 14.40
C LYS A 231 21.62 11.71 13.20
N TYR A 232 21.22 12.10 11.99
CA TYR A 232 21.64 11.46 10.75
C TYR A 232 22.10 12.46 9.70
N LEU A 233 23.11 12.07 8.93
CA LEU A 233 23.51 12.72 7.68
C LEU A 233 23.14 11.79 6.53
N LEU A 234 22.08 12.12 5.82
CA LEU A 234 21.53 11.30 4.74
C LEU A 234 22.18 11.64 3.41
N TYR A 235 22.60 10.61 2.68
CA TYR A 235 22.96 10.62 1.28
C TYR A 235 21.95 9.76 0.52
N ALA A 236 21.20 10.34 -0.40
CA ALA A 236 20.17 9.65 -1.18
C ALA A 236 20.47 9.69 -2.67
N VAL A 237 20.29 8.57 -3.37
CA VAL A 237 20.36 8.48 -4.84
C VAL A 237 18.98 8.08 -5.37
N PRO A 238 18.11 9.04 -5.76
CA PRO A 238 16.69 8.77 -6.00
C PRO A 238 16.40 7.86 -7.21
N ILE A 239 17.29 7.84 -8.21
CA ILE A 239 17.21 6.97 -9.38
C ILE A 239 18.64 6.57 -9.78
N VAL A 240 18.99 5.28 -9.67
CA VAL A 240 20.30 4.76 -10.09
C VAL A 240 20.35 4.51 -11.61
N ASP A 241 19.48 3.66 -12.16
CA ASP A 241 19.40 3.38 -13.61
C ASP A 241 18.54 4.43 -14.34
N ILE A 242 18.92 5.71 -14.25
CA ILE A 242 18.13 6.81 -14.84
C ILE A 242 17.97 6.68 -16.36
N ASP A 243 18.98 6.12 -17.04
CA ASP A 243 18.90 5.79 -18.47
C ASP A 243 17.82 4.72 -18.75
N GLY A 244 17.81 3.63 -17.99
CA GLY A 244 16.81 2.58 -18.13
C GLY A 244 15.40 3.06 -17.80
N VAL A 245 15.25 3.89 -16.77
CA VAL A 245 13.95 4.48 -16.39
C VAL A 245 13.43 5.40 -17.50
N ALA A 246 14.29 6.25 -18.09
CA ALA A 246 13.91 7.09 -19.21
C ALA A 246 13.56 6.28 -20.47
N ALA A 247 14.30 5.21 -20.75
CA ALA A 247 14.06 4.33 -21.89
C ALA A 247 12.80 3.46 -21.74
N GLY A 248 12.40 3.08 -20.52
CA GLY A 248 11.38 2.06 -20.28
C GLY A 248 11.95 0.64 -20.22
N ASP A 249 13.15 0.47 -19.68
CA ASP A 249 13.75 -0.85 -19.43
C ASP A 249 13.21 -1.47 -18.13
N GLN A 250 13.23 -2.80 -18.04
CA GLN A 250 13.01 -3.46 -16.76
C GLN A 250 14.17 -3.30 -15.76
N GLY A 251 15.42 -3.16 -16.25
CA GLY A 251 16.66 -3.17 -15.46
C GLY A 251 17.01 -4.51 -14.80
N LYS A 252 16.00 -5.28 -14.34
CA LYS A 252 16.15 -6.61 -13.74
C LYS A 252 16.79 -7.59 -14.71
N TRP A 253 17.91 -8.20 -14.33
CA TRP A 253 18.71 -9.08 -15.20
C TRP A 253 19.05 -8.45 -16.57
N ARG A 254 19.18 -7.11 -16.67
CA ARG A 254 19.47 -6.40 -17.93
C ARG A 254 20.89 -6.73 -18.44
N SER A 255 21.06 -6.73 -19.76
CA SER A 255 22.39 -6.81 -20.40
C SER A 255 23.10 -5.44 -20.38
N PRO A 256 24.45 -5.39 -20.24
CA PRO A 256 25.38 -6.51 -20.10
C PRO A 256 25.47 -7.05 -18.67
N HIS A 257 24.86 -6.38 -17.68
CA HIS A 257 24.85 -6.78 -16.27
C HIS A 257 23.75 -6.04 -15.49
N ASP A 258 23.28 -6.62 -14.38
CA ASP A 258 22.28 -6.04 -13.47
C ASP A 258 22.97 -5.07 -12.48
N HIS A 259 22.51 -3.82 -12.35
CA HIS A 259 23.14 -2.82 -11.46
C HIS A 259 23.13 -3.28 -10.00
N ASN A 260 22.04 -3.92 -9.54
CA ASN A 260 21.99 -4.47 -8.20
C ASN A 260 22.67 -5.84 -8.10
N ARG A 261 23.58 -6.17 -9.02
CA ARG A 261 24.56 -7.28 -8.93
C ARG A 261 25.97 -6.83 -9.31
N ASP A 262 26.20 -5.53 -9.51
CA ASP A 262 27.50 -4.98 -9.88
C ASP A 262 28.38 -4.68 -8.65
N TYR A 263 27.80 -4.56 -7.45
CA TYR A 263 28.54 -4.37 -6.20
C TYR A 263 29.54 -5.51 -5.92
N GLY A 264 30.74 -5.12 -5.50
CA GLY A 264 31.85 -6.03 -5.21
C GLY A 264 32.45 -6.74 -6.44
N GLN A 265 31.99 -6.47 -7.67
CA GLN A 265 32.61 -7.07 -8.86
C GLN A 265 34.09 -6.63 -8.98
N PRO A 266 35.03 -7.54 -9.35
CA PRO A 266 36.42 -7.18 -9.62
C PRO A 266 36.58 -6.10 -10.71
N VAL A 267 35.59 -6.01 -11.61
CA VAL A 267 35.37 -4.87 -12.49
C VAL A 267 33.88 -4.52 -12.40
N MET A 268 33.58 -3.44 -11.68
CA MET A 268 32.28 -2.78 -11.72
C MET A 268 32.12 -2.06 -13.08
N ARG A 269 30.92 -2.10 -13.64
CA ARG A 269 30.57 -1.64 -15.01
C ARG A 269 29.82 -0.31 -15.02
N TYR A 270 29.23 0.07 -13.89
CA TYR A 270 28.30 1.18 -13.78
C TYR A 270 28.93 2.34 -12.98
N PRO A 271 29.24 3.50 -13.61
CA PRO A 271 29.86 4.64 -12.94
C PRO A 271 29.12 5.09 -11.68
N GLU A 272 27.80 5.07 -11.73
CA GLU A 272 26.89 5.34 -10.61
C GLU A 272 27.05 4.36 -9.44
N VAL A 273 27.22 3.05 -9.70
CA VAL A 273 27.48 2.03 -8.66
C VAL A 273 28.88 2.19 -8.06
N ILE A 274 29.87 2.53 -8.89
CA ILE A 274 31.23 2.85 -8.44
C ILE A 274 31.19 4.06 -7.50
N ALA A 275 30.56 5.15 -7.93
CA ALA A 275 30.48 6.38 -7.16
C ALA A 275 29.70 6.22 -5.84
N ILE A 276 28.62 5.43 -5.81
CA ILE A 276 27.93 5.03 -4.57
C ILE A 276 28.89 4.33 -3.60
N THR A 277 29.68 3.38 -4.12
CA THR A 277 30.63 2.59 -3.32
C THR A 277 31.78 3.45 -2.78
N GLU A 278 32.32 4.35 -3.61
CA GLU A 278 33.38 5.29 -3.24
C GLU A 278 32.90 6.34 -2.23
N LEU A 279 31.71 6.92 -2.44
CA LEU A 279 31.06 7.82 -1.49
C LEU A 279 30.86 7.14 -0.14
N ALA A 280 30.27 5.95 -0.12
CA ALA A 280 29.95 5.24 1.11
C ALA A 280 31.19 4.94 1.96
N LYS A 281 32.29 4.59 1.29
CA LYS A 281 33.62 4.40 1.89
C LYS A 281 34.24 5.71 2.37
N ALA A 282 34.07 6.81 1.64
CA ALA A 282 34.64 8.11 1.98
C ALA A 282 33.96 8.78 3.19
N VAL A 283 32.65 8.55 3.37
CA VAL A 283 31.87 9.15 4.48
C VAL A 283 31.70 8.23 5.68
N GLY A 284 32.00 6.94 5.55
CA GLY A 284 31.83 5.95 6.62
C GLY A 284 30.36 5.61 6.88
N VAL A 285 29.65 5.12 5.86
CA VAL A 285 28.24 4.72 5.99
C VAL A 285 28.05 3.65 7.07
N GLU A 286 27.25 3.97 8.08
CA GLU A 286 26.83 3.06 9.15
C GLU A 286 25.47 2.41 8.85
N ILE A 287 24.60 3.07 8.08
CA ILE A 287 23.25 2.57 7.76
C ILE A 287 22.97 2.68 6.27
N ALA A 288 22.49 1.60 5.65
CA ALA A 288 22.19 1.52 4.23
C ALA A 288 20.77 0.96 3.97
N LEU A 289 19.93 1.63 3.18
CA LEU A 289 18.62 1.09 2.76
C LEU A 289 18.39 1.26 1.25
N ASP A 290 18.11 0.13 0.59
CA ASP A 290 17.81 0.05 -0.84
C ASP A 290 16.30 -0.07 -1.08
N PHE A 291 15.71 0.79 -1.91
CA PHE A 291 14.27 0.79 -2.20
C PHE A 291 14.03 0.11 -3.56
N HIS A 292 13.28 -1.00 -3.52
CA HIS A 292 13.03 -1.92 -4.64
C HIS A 292 11.54 -2.26 -4.75
N CYS A 293 11.13 -2.95 -5.83
CA CYS A 293 9.79 -3.54 -5.94
C CYS A 293 9.84 -5.05 -6.24
N PRO A 294 8.98 -5.86 -5.58
CA PRO A 294 8.94 -7.30 -5.73
C PRO A 294 8.23 -7.73 -7.02
N THR A 295 8.14 -9.05 -7.29
CA THR A 295 7.28 -9.57 -8.37
C THR A 295 5.79 -9.38 -8.08
N LEU A 296 4.96 -9.32 -9.13
CA LEU A 296 3.56 -8.89 -9.03
C LEU A 296 2.66 -9.82 -8.17
N ARG A 297 2.75 -11.13 -8.37
CA ARG A 297 1.75 -12.10 -7.84
C ARG A 297 2.34 -13.37 -7.25
N MET A 298 2.78 -13.30 -5.99
CA MET A 298 3.09 -14.46 -5.14
C MET A 298 2.53 -14.28 -3.72
N ASP A 299 3.11 -14.88 -2.68
CA ASP A 299 2.59 -14.98 -1.31
C ASP A 299 2.92 -13.76 -0.41
N ILE A 300 4.18 -13.31 -0.41
CA ILE A 300 4.66 -12.11 0.32
C ILE A 300 4.57 -10.84 -0.54
N HIS A 301 4.60 -11.00 -1.86
CA HIS A 301 4.98 -9.96 -2.81
C HIS A 301 3.87 -8.92 -3.11
N GLN A 302 2.75 -8.94 -2.36
CA GLN A 302 1.68 -7.92 -2.35
C GLN A 302 1.65 -7.11 -1.05
N GLY A 303 2.76 -7.12 -0.32
CA GLY A 303 2.95 -6.33 0.89
C GLY A 303 4.39 -5.86 1.00
N PHE A 304 4.62 -4.89 1.88
CA PHE A 304 5.97 -4.42 2.17
C PHE A 304 6.73 -5.49 2.95
N TYR A 305 8.01 -5.68 2.62
CA TYR A 305 8.91 -6.55 3.38
C TYR A 305 10.36 -6.11 3.23
N PHE A 306 11.23 -6.60 4.12
CA PHE A 306 12.66 -6.32 4.06
C PHE A 306 13.47 -7.59 3.77
N ALA A 307 14.43 -7.49 2.86
CA ALA A 307 15.36 -8.55 2.47
C ALA A 307 16.82 -8.10 2.67
N GLY A 308 17.76 -9.05 2.71
CA GLY A 308 19.17 -8.78 3.01
C GLY A 308 19.82 -9.90 3.83
N ILE A 309 20.85 -9.58 4.62
CA ILE A 309 21.61 -10.55 5.44
C ILE A 309 21.27 -10.45 6.93
N LYS A 310 20.91 -11.59 7.52
CA LYS A 310 20.53 -11.79 8.92
C LYS A 310 21.76 -11.86 9.83
N ARG A 311 22.44 -10.73 10.04
CA ARG A 311 23.33 -10.57 11.21
C ARG A 311 22.49 -10.27 12.46
N PRO A 312 22.96 -10.61 13.67
CA PRO A 312 22.21 -10.38 14.91
C PRO A 312 21.77 -8.93 15.10
N HIS A 313 22.68 -7.96 14.93
CA HIS A 313 22.37 -6.54 15.15
C HIS A 313 21.50 -5.94 14.03
N ILE A 314 21.71 -6.37 12.77
CA ILE A 314 20.84 -5.99 11.64
C ILE A 314 19.42 -6.52 11.86
N LEU A 315 19.25 -7.75 12.33
CA LEU A 315 17.96 -8.36 12.65
C LEU A 315 17.27 -7.66 13.83
N ASP A 316 18.00 -7.33 14.90
CA ASP A 316 17.45 -6.59 16.04
C ASP A 316 16.94 -5.21 15.59
N ASN A 317 17.78 -4.45 14.86
CA ASN A 317 17.41 -3.15 14.28
C ASN A 317 16.24 -3.26 13.28
N MET A 318 16.14 -4.36 12.53
CA MET A 318 15.00 -4.64 11.64
C MET A 318 13.70 -4.84 12.42
N ASN A 319 13.73 -5.65 13.48
CA ASN A 319 12.54 -5.94 14.29
C ASN A 319 12.04 -4.69 15.03
N GLU A 320 12.95 -3.84 15.52
CA GLU A 320 12.58 -2.55 16.11
C GLU A 320 11.96 -1.59 15.08
N LEU A 321 12.55 -1.49 13.88
CA LEU A 321 12.01 -0.65 12.80
C LEU A 321 10.62 -1.12 12.36
N ILE A 322 10.43 -2.43 12.17
CA ILE A 322 9.13 -3.04 11.90
C ILE A 322 8.14 -2.78 13.05
N GLY A 323 8.60 -2.87 14.30
CA GLY A 323 7.81 -2.52 15.48
C GLY A 323 7.26 -1.11 15.43
N TRP A 324 8.10 -0.12 15.08
CA TRP A 324 7.65 1.27 14.90
C TRP A 324 6.82 1.51 13.65
N MET A 325 7.06 0.77 12.56
CA MET A 325 6.22 0.85 11.36
C MET A 325 4.77 0.47 11.65
N ASN A 326 4.52 -0.53 12.50
CA ASN A 326 3.16 -0.91 12.91
C ASN A 326 2.39 0.25 13.60
N GLU A 327 3.08 1.28 14.11
CA GLU A 327 2.46 2.50 14.67
C GLU A 327 2.37 3.67 13.71
N GLU A 328 3.42 3.91 12.93
CA GLU A 328 3.58 5.09 12.09
C GLU A 328 2.91 4.98 10.72
N ARG A 329 2.78 3.75 10.18
CA ARG A 329 2.32 3.54 8.80
C ARG A 329 0.82 3.86 8.60
N PRO A 330 0.40 4.18 7.37
CA PRO A 330 -1.01 4.38 7.05
C PRO A 330 -1.84 3.10 7.31
N PRO A 331 -2.94 3.16 8.07
CA PRO A 331 -3.75 1.97 8.40
C PRO A 331 -4.34 1.22 7.17
N ALA A 332 -4.43 1.86 6.02
CA ALA A 332 -4.76 1.22 4.74
C ALA A 332 -3.77 0.14 4.31
N ILE A 333 -2.50 0.23 4.74
CA ILE A 333 -1.46 -0.77 4.44
C ILE A 333 -1.60 -1.91 5.44
N VAL A 334 -2.46 -2.86 5.10
CA VAL A 334 -2.84 -3.99 5.98
C VAL A 334 -1.78 -5.10 6.05
N SER A 335 -0.83 -5.13 5.11
CA SER A 335 0.22 -6.14 5.03
C SER A 335 1.34 -5.82 6.03
N GLN A 336 1.46 -6.57 7.13
CA GLN A 336 2.57 -6.38 8.08
C GLN A 336 3.92 -6.61 7.41
N GLU A 337 4.87 -5.71 7.69
CA GLU A 337 6.24 -5.78 7.21
C GLU A 337 6.89 -7.06 7.70
N ARG A 338 7.53 -7.81 6.79
CA ARG A 338 8.21 -9.07 7.13
C ARG A 338 9.72 -8.88 7.15
N ASP A 339 10.36 -9.37 8.20
CA ASP A 339 11.76 -9.78 8.15
C ASP A 339 11.87 -11.02 7.24
N LEU A 340 12.54 -10.84 6.10
CA LEU A 340 12.98 -11.90 5.20
C LEU A 340 14.49 -11.79 4.94
N LEU A 341 15.25 -11.34 5.95
CA LEU A 341 16.70 -11.40 5.94
C LEU A 341 17.15 -12.87 5.92
N SER A 342 17.96 -13.26 4.94
CA SER A 342 18.52 -14.61 4.81
C SER A 342 19.71 -14.80 5.76
N PRO A 343 19.96 -16.01 6.28
CA PRO A 343 21.22 -16.33 6.95
C PRO A 343 22.43 -15.93 6.09
N PRO A 344 23.55 -15.47 6.69
CA PRO A 344 24.79 -15.25 5.95
C PRO A 344 25.35 -16.58 5.42
N ASP A 345 26.01 -16.52 4.27
CA ASP A 345 26.82 -17.61 3.75
C ASP A 345 28.04 -17.88 4.66
N GLU A 346 28.54 -19.12 4.69
CA GLU A 346 29.74 -19.49 5.48
C GLU A 346 31.00 -18.72 5.02
N GLU A 347 31.17 -18.59 3.70
CA GLU A 347 32.12 -17.67 3.07
C GLU A 347 31.34 -16.58 2.30
N PRO A 348 31.49 -15.30 2.64
CA PRO A 348 30.79 -14.22 1.96
C PRO A 348 31.13 -14.13 0.46
N PRO A 349 30.14 -13.93 -0.45
CA PRO A 349 30.41 -13.75 -1.87
C PRO A 349 31.38 -12.59 -2.13
N THR A 350 32.46 -12.84 -2.87
CA THR A 350 33.49 -11.83 -3.15
C THR A 350 33.06 -10.74 -4.14
N GLY A 351 31.93 -10.94 -4.82
CA GLY A 351 31.29 -9.99 -5.73
C GLY A 351 29.97 -10.53 -6.25
N GLY A 352 29.22 -9.73 -7.02
CA GLY A 352 27.90 -10.14 -7.53
C GLY A 352 26.74 -9.93 -6.56
N MET A 353 26.99 -9.21 -5.46
CA MET A 353 26.02 -8.97 -4.40
C MET A 353 25.02 -7.87 -4.78
N PRO A 354 23.79 -7.90 -4.22
CA PRO A 354 22.99 -6.70 -4.09
C PRO A 354 23.61 -5.73 -3.09
N PHE A 355 23.25 -4.44 -3.23
CA PHE A 355 23.57 -3.33 -2.33
C PHE A 355 23.43 -3.74 -0.86
N SER A 356 22.28 -4.30 -0.48
CA SER A 356 21.97 -4.65 0.90
C SER A 356 22.91 -5.71 1.47
N ASN A 357 23.24 -6.75 0.70
CA ASN A 357 24.25 -7.72 1.10
C ASN A 357 25.65 -7.09 1.14
N HIS A 358 26.02 -6.31 0.12
CA HIS A 358 27.33 -5.67 0.03
C HIS A 358 27.61 -4.75 1.22
N PHE A 359 26.65 -3.90 1.59
CA PHE A 359 26.75 -3.03 2.75
C PHE A 359 26.65 -3.80 4.07
N ALA A 360 25.83 -4.86 4.16
CA ALA A 360 25.80 -5.70 5.36
C ALA A 360 27.16 -6.31 5.69
N TYR A 361 28.06 -6.56 4.72
CA TYR A 361 29.41 -7.09 4.95
C TYR A 361 30.47 -6.01 5.25
N GLN A 362 30.16 -4.71 5.21
CA GLN A 362 31.14 -3.66 5.49
C GLN A 362 31.39 -3.46 7.00
N PRO A 363 32.64 -3.21 7.44
CA PRO A 363 32.93 -2.80 8.81
C PRO A 363 32.20 -1.50 9.18
N GLY A 364 31.65 -1.44 10.39
CA GLY A 364 30.92 -0.26 10.89
C GLY A 364 29.43 -0.19 10.52
N VAL A 365 28.92 -1.08 9.64
CA VAL A 365 27.50 -1.05 9.26
C VAL A 365 26.62 -1.66 10.36
N HIS A 366 25.76 -0.82 10.94
CA HIS A 366 24.76 -1.12 11.97
C HIS A 366 23.47 -1.69 11.39
N PHE A 367 23.11 -1.31 10.15
CA PHE A 367 21.94 -1.82 9.45
C PHE A 367 22.11 -1.74 7.93
N ALA A 368 21.81 -2.83 7.24
CA ALA A 368 21.76 -2.87 5.78
C ALA A 368 20.64 -3.79 5.30
N ALA A 369 19.75 -3.27 4.46
CA ALA A 369 18.59 -3.99 3.95
C ALA A 369 18.13 -3.48 2.58
N THR A 370 17.27 -4.26 1.93
CA THR A 370 16.43 -3.84 0.81
C THR A 370 14.99 -3.82 1.31
N LEU A 371 14.28 -2.69 1.13
CA LEU A 371 12.84 -2.58 1.32
C LEU A 371 12.15 -2.84 -0.02
N GLU A 372 11.31 -3.87 -0.05
CA GLU A 372 10.55 -4.31 -1.22
C GLU A 372 9.14 -3.72 -1.15
N CYS A 373 8.89 -2.70 -1.97
CA CYS A 373 7.66 -1.93 -2.05
C CYS A 373 6.73 -2.55 -3.11
N PRO A 374 5.59 -3.16 -2.76
CA PRO A 374 4.74 -3.88 -3.72
C PRO A 374 4.24 -2.94 -4.83
N TYR A 375 4.14 -3.45 -6.06
CA TYR A 375 3.55 -2.68 -7.18
C TYR A 375 2.08 -2.30 -6.92
N THR A 376 1.35 -3.16 -6.21
CA THR A 376 0.02 -2.89 -5.66
C THR A 376 -0.31 -3.92 -4.56
N GLN A 377 -1.26 -3.61 -3.67
CA GLN A 377 -1.61 -4.43 -2.51
C GLN A 377 -3.07 -4.87 -2.52
N ARG A 378 -3.41 -5.90 -1.73
CA ARG A 378 -4.81 -6.34 -1.57
C ARG A 378 -5.57 -5.46 -0.58
N GLY A 379 -6.84 -5.20 -0.88
CA GLY A 379 -7.79 -4.57 0.04
C GLY A 379 -8.08 -3.13 -0.35
N ASN A 380 -7.20 -2.22 0.06
CA ASN A 380 -7.18 -0.83 -0.40
C ASN A 380 -6.14 -0.70 -1.53
N ASP A 381 -6.41 0.10 -2.55
CA ASP A 381 -5.44 0.39 -3.61
C ASP A 381 -4.16 1.05 -3.07
N LEU A 382 -3.07 0.91 -3.82
CA LEU A 382 -1.81 1.62 -3.58
C LEU A 382 -1.61 2.64 -4.70
N ASP A 383 -2.03 3.87 -4.44
CA ASP A 383 -1.79 5.04 -5.30
C ASP A 383 -0.40 5.67 -5.01
N GLU A 384 -0.03 6.70 -5.76
CA GLU A 384 1.22 7.45 -5.58
C GLU A 384 1.38 8.03 -4.16
N GLU A 385 0.28 8.51 -3.58
CA GLU A 385 0.29 9.31 -2.37
C GLU A 385 0.25 8.44 -1.10
N LEU A 386 -0.39 7.27 -1.15
CA LEU A 386 -0.25 6.23 -0.13
C LEU A 386 1.17 5.65 -0.09
N ALA A 387 1.81 5.53 -1.26
CA ALA A 387 3.22 5.16 -1.35
C ALA A 387 4.13 6.25 -0.73
N ARG A 388 3.88 7.54 -1.01
CA ARG A 388 4.56 8.65 -0.31
C ARG A 388 4.29 8.63 1.20
N ASP A 389 3.06 8.41 1.65
CA ASP A 389 2.75 8.46 3.08
C ASP A 389 3.37 7.29 3.86
N TYR A 390 3.52 6.12 3.24
CA TYR A 390 4.38 5.05 3.77
C TYR A 390 5.85 5.49 3.88
N GLY A 391 6.38 6.20 2.89
CA GLY A 391 7.71 6.80 2.93
C GLY A 391 7.90 7.80 4.08
N ARG A 392 6.94 8.73 4.25
CA ARG A 392 6.92 9.69 5.37
C ARG A 392 6.87 8.96 6.72
N SER A 393 6.03 7.94 6.81
CA SER A 393 5.91 7.06 7.99
C SER A 393 7.20 6.31 8.30
N LEU A 394 7.92 5.84 7.27
CA LEU A 394 9.20 5.16 7.42
C LEU A 394 10.26 6.07 8.07
N LEU A 395 10.32 7.35 7.71
CA LEU A 395 11.22 8.28 8.41
C LEU A 395 10.79 8.50 9.87
N ARG A 396 9.49 8.61 10.16
CA ARG A 396 9.00 8.74 11.54
C ARG A 396 9.36 7.51 12.39
N ALA A 397 9.22 6.31 11.84
CA ALA A 397 9.66 5.06 12.48
C ALA A 397 11.20 4.97 12.64
N TRP A 398 11.96 5.39 11.63
CA TRP A 398 13.42 5.46 11.65
C TRP A 398 13.97 6.41 12.73
N VAL A 399 13.25 7.50 13.01
CA VAL A 399 13.61 8.46 14.07
C VAL A 399 13.34 7.90 15.47
N ARG A 400 12.33 7.04 15.63
CA ARG A 400 12.08 6.30 16.87
C ARG A 400 13.10 5.18 17.08
N THR A 401 13.43 4.46 16.01
CA THR A 401 14.41 3.36 15.99
C THR A 401 15.77 3.83 16.52
N GLU A 402 16.33 3.05 17.44
CA GLU A 402 17.70 3.19 17.93
C GLU A 402 18.58 2.14 17.25
N PHE A 403 19.27 2.51 16.17
CA PHE A 403 20.13 1.58 15.44
C PHE A 403 21.38 1.26 16.28
N ILE A 404 21.44 0.06 16.85
CA ILE A 404 22.56 -0.39 17.69
C ILE A 404 23.65 -1.10 16.86
N SER A 405 24.89 -1.04 17.35
CA SER A 405 26.06 -1.68 16.76
C SER A 405 26.23 -3.13 17.24
N ILE A 406 27.35 -3.77 16.87
CA ILE A 406 27.76 -5.08 17.38
C ILE A 406 28.62 -4.99 18.66
N GLU A 407 28.81 -3.78 19.22
CA GLU A 407 29.71 -3.58 20.37
C GLU A 407 29.13 -4.14 21.69
N PRO A 408 29.93 -4.85 22.52
CA PRO A 408 29.46 -5.38 23.79
C PRO A 408 28.96 -4.27 24.74
N GLY A 409 27.66 -4.28 25.03
CA GLY A 409 27.00 -3.26 25.85
C GLY A 409 26.13 -2.27 25.06
N ALA A 410 26.11 -2.34 23.72
CA ALA A 410 25.12 -1.65 22.91
C ALA A 410 23.72 -2.23 23.19
N ALA A 411 22.94 -1.52 24.01
CA ALA A 411 21.59 -1.90 24.40
C ALA A 411 20.59 -0.78 24.08
N ARG A 412 19.34 -1.16 23.78
CA ARG A 412 18.24 -0.22 23.56
C ARG A 412 17.92 0.56 24.84
N LYS A 413 17.56 1.83 24.71
CA LYS A 413 16.98 2.64 25.80
C LYS A 413 15.64 2.06 26.26
N GLU A 414 15.16 2.56 27.40
CA GLU A 414 13.89 2.13 28.03
C GLU A 414 12.65 2.13 27.11
N TRP A 415 12.67 2.85 26.00
CA TRP A 415 11.47 3.18 25.21
C TRP A 415 11.48 2.56 23.82
N ASP A 416 11.78 1.26 23.74
CA ASP A 416 11.70 0.47 22.50
C ASP A 416 10.26 0.11 22.08
N SER A 417 10.11 -0.43 20.86
CA SER A 417 8.80 -0.82 20.31
C SER A 417 8.18 -2.00 21.06
N GLN A 418 9.00 -2.93 21.54
CA GLN A 418 8.57 -4.16 22.22
C GLN A 418 7.87 -3.84 23.55
N ARG A 419 8.43 -2.91 24.35
CA ARG A 419 7.81 -2.41 25.59
C ARG A 419 6.51 -1.67 25.30
N PHE A 420 6.43 -0.88 24.24
CA PHE A 420 5.22 -0.16 23.87
C PHE A 420 4.09 -1.12 23.49
N HIS A 421 4.38 -2.13 22.67
CA HIS A 421 3.43 -3.20 22.33
C HIS A 421 3.07 -4.07 23.54
N ALA A 422 4.02 -4.36 24.43
CA ALA A 422 3.77 -5.09 25.68
C ALA A 422 2.84 -4.33 26.62
N PHE A 423 2.98 -3.00 26.75
CA PHE A 423 2.06 -2.15 27.50
C PHE A 423 0.63 -2.24 26.91
N ARG A 424 0.47 -1.95 25.61
CA ARG A 424 -0.83 -2.02 24.91
C ARG A 424 -1.49 -3.39 25.10
N LYS A 425 -0.73 -4.47 24.87
CA LYS A 425 -1.21 -5.85 25.00
C LYS A 425 -1.65 -6.16 26.44
N THR A 426 -0.84 -5.80 27.43
CA THR A 426 -1.14 -6.02 28.85
C THR A 426 -2.43 -5.32 29.27
N PHE A 427 -2.70 -4.11 28.75
CA PHE A 427 -3.98 -3.44 29.00
C PHE A 427 -5.14 -4.21 28.35
N LEU A 428 -5.05 -4.52 27.06
CA LEU A 428 -6.13 -5.16 26.28
C LEU A 428 -6.51 -6.57 26.79
N ASP A 429 -5.54 -7.29 27.36
CA ASP A 429 -5.76 -8.58 28.02
C ASP A 429 -6.42 -8.45 29.41
N SER A 430 -6.12 -7.38 30.16
CA SER A 430 -6.50 -7.24 31.58
C SER A 430 -7.74 -6.37 31.85
N TYR A 431 -8.06 -5.35 31.05
CA TYR A 431 -9.09 -4.34 31.37
C TYR A 431 -10.52 -4.91 31.57
N LYS A 432 -10.77 -6.14 31.10
CA LYS A 432 -12.06 -6.84 31.24
C LYS A 432 -12.20 -7.60 32.57
N SER A 433 -11.09 -8.06 33.14
CA SER A 433 -11.03 -8.94 34.32
C SER A 433 -10.44 -8.22 35.55
N LYS A 434 -9.55 -7.25 35.32
CA LYS A 434 -8.84 -6.44 36.31
C LYS A 434 -8.92 -4.95 35.94
N PRO A 435 -10.13 -4.35 35.78
CA PRO A 435 -10.29 -3.00 35.27
C PRO A 435 -9.53 -1.93 36.08
N ALA A 436 -9.48 -2.05 37.41
CA ALA A 436 -8.76 -1.12 38.27
C ALA A 436 -7.23 -1.17 38.09
N GLU A 437 -6.66 -2.34 37.82
CA GLU A 437 -5.21 -2.49 37.56
C GLU A 437 -4.86 -1.93 36.18
N ALA A 438 -5.67 -2.20 35.16
CA ALA A 438 -5.51 -1.64 33.83
C ALA A 438 -5.65 -0.11 33.84
N GLU A 439 -6.64 0.42 34.56
CA GLU A 439 -6.84 1.86 34.73
C GLU A 439 -5.66 2.54 35.43
N ALA A 440 -5.14 1.96 36.51
CA ALA A 440 -3.96 2.47 37.19
C ALA A 440 -2.71 2.46 36.29
N MET A 441 -2.51 1.39 35.52
CA MET A 441 -1.39 1.26 34.59
C MET A 441 -1.41 2.31 33.47
N ALA A 442 -2.58 2.60 32.89
CA ALA A 442 -2.71 3.65 31.87
C ALA A 442 -2.62 5.07 32.48
N ASN A 443 -3.21 5.29 33.66
CA ASN A 443 -3.12 6.59 34.33
C ASN A 443 -1.70 6.93 34.77
N ALA A 444 -0.84 5.95 35.08
CA ALA A 444 0.56 6.20 35.44
C ALA A 444 1.29 7.04 34.36
N TYR A 445 1.21 6.63 33.09
CA TYR A 445 1.77 7.37 31.95
C TYR A 445 1.11 8.74 31.71
N LEU A 446 -0.10 8.98 32.24
CA LEU A 446 -0.81 10.26 32.14
C LEU A 446 -0.55 11.21 33.32
N THR A 447 0.16 10.75 34.35
CA THR A 447 0.49 11.52 35.57
C THR A 447 1.98 11.75 35.77
N ASP A 448 2.81 11.17 34.89
CA ASP A 448 4.26 11.35 34.85
C ASP A 448 4.65 12.24 33.65
N ASP A 449 5.07 13.47 33.93
CA ASP A 449 5.51 14.43 32.91
C ASP A 449 6.75 13.96 32.12
N THR A 450 7.45 12.91 32.56
CA THR A 450 8.59 12.32 31.86
C THR A 450 8.23 11.17 30.90
N SER A 451 6.99 10.64 30.99
CA SER A 451 6.52 9.53 30.16
C SER A 451 6.40 9.94 28.70
N PRO A 452 6.88 9.13 27.73
CA PRO A 452 6.86 9.53 26.32
C PRO A 452 5.43 9.72 25.81
N VAL A 453 5.21 10.81 25.08
CA VAL A 453 3.91 11.22 24.49
C VAL A 453 3.17 10.07 23.80
N LEU A 454 3.87 9.15 23.15
CA LEU A 454 3.26 7.97 22.52
C LEU A 454 2.46 7.10 23.52
N TYR A 455 3.00 6.86 24.71
CA TYR A 455 2.33 6.14 25.81
C TYR A 455 1.21 6.96 26.41
N GLN A 456 1.32 8.30 26.44
CA GLN A 456 0.25 9.18 26.89
C GLN A 456 -0.98 9.07 25.96
N VAL A 457 -0.79 9.27 24.66
CA VAL A 457 -1.85 9.13 23.64
C VAL A 457 -2.45 7.72 23.66
N GLU A 458 -1.61 6.69 23.76
CA GLU A 458 -2.07 5.31 23.83
C GLU A 458 -2.94 5.06 25.07
N SER A 459 -2.53 5.61 26.22
CA SER A 459 -3.31 5.53 27.46
C SER A 459 -4.67 6.20 27.33
N GLN A 460 -4.79 7.31 26.59
CA GLN A 460 -6.09 7.91 26.28
C GLN A 460 -6.96 6.95 25.45
N ASN A 461 -6.44 6.38 24.35
CA ASN A 461 -7.17 5.40 23.52
C ASN A 461 -7.63 4.18 24.33
N LEU A 462 -6.74 3.59 25.13
CA LEU A 462 -7.00 2.39 25.93
C LEU A 462 -8.07 2.65 27.01
N LEU A 463 -7.98 3.79 27.72
CA LEU A 463 -9.01 4.22 28.66
C LEU A 463 -10.34 4.50 27.95
N GLY A 464 -10.32 5.10 26.75
CA GLY A 464 -11.51 5.29 25.91
C GLY A 464 -12.24 3.98 25.61
N THR A 465 -11.51 2.95 25.14
CA THR A 465 -12.05 1.62 24.85
C THR A 465 -12.66 0.95 26.10
N MET A 466 -12.01 1.09 27.25
CA MET A 466 -12.54 0.61 28.53
C MET A 466 -13.82 1.36 28.94
N ARG A 467 -13.88 2.68 28.74
CA ARG A 467 -15.05 3.51 29.07
C ARG A 467 -16.24 3.25 28.15
N LEU A 468 -16.00 3.03 26.85
CA LEU A 468 -17.03 2.57 25.90
C LEU A 468 -17.63 1.23 26.35
N ARG A 469 -16.78 0.26 26.72
CA ARG A 469 -17.24 -1.03 27.26
C ARG A 469 -18.06 -0.88 28.55
N GLN A 470 -17.71 0.09 29.40
CA GLN A 470 -18.44 0.44 30.63
C GLN A 470 -19.71 1.27 30.37
N ARG A 471 -20.08 1.58 29.11
CA ARG A 471 -21.16 2.49 28.69
C ARG A 471 -21.04 3.91 29.23
N LYS A 472 -19.83 4.32 29.64
CA LYS A 472 -19.49 5.67 30.08
C LYS A 472 -19.15 6.52 28.85
N TYR A 473 -20.15 6.76 28.00
CA TYR A 473 -19.92 7.29 26.65
C TYR A 473 -19.27 8.68 26.62
N GLU A 474 -19.61 9.58 27.57
CA GLU A 474 -18.97 10.90 27.65
C GLU A 474 -17.49 10.81 28.02
N GLU A 475 -17.14 9.98 29.02
CA GLU A 475 -15.75 9.70 29.37
C GLU A 475 -15.00 9.02 28.23
N ALA A 476 -15.65 8.12 27.48
CA ALA A 476 -15.04 7.46 26.33
C ALA A 476 -14.72 8.47 25.21
N LEU A 477 -15.71 9.29 24.84
CA LEU A 477 -15.58 10.29 23.78
C LEU A 477 -14.47 11.30 24.09
N ALA A 478 -14.45 11.86 25.31
CA ALA A 478 -13.44 12.84 25.71
C ALA A 478 -12.00 12.27 25.68
N ARG A 479 -11.84 10.98 25.99
CA ARG A 479 -10.54 10.29 25.88
C ARG A 479 -10.10 10.15 24.43
N PHE A 480 -10.99 9.73 23.54
CA PHE A 480 -10.68 9.63 22.11
C PHE A 480 -10.51 11.00 21.42
N ASP A 481 -11.28 12.03 21.80
CA ASP A 481 -11.06 13.42 21.35
C ASP A 481 -9.64 13.88 21.69
N THR A 482 -9.18 13.58 22.91
CA THR A 482 -7.80 13.89 23.36
C THR A 482 -6.75 13.14 22.53
N ALA A 483 -6.97 11.86 22.22
CA ALA A 483 -6.04 11.08 21.39
C ALA A 483 -6.01 11.52 19.92
N PHE A 484 -7.17 11.81 19.34
CA PHE A 484 -7.34 12.25 17.94
C PHE A 484 -6.69 13.61 17.68
N SER A 485 -6.94 14.57 18.57
CA SER A 485 -6.44 15.95 18.43
C SER A 485 -4.95 16.11 18.77
N HIS A 486 -4.30 15.11 19.37
CA HIS A 486 -2.91 15.23 19.79
C HIS A 486 -1.95 15.32 18.59
N PRO A 487 -1.14 16.39 18.45
CA PRO A 487 -0.37 16.63 17.22
C PRO A 487 0.61 15.49 16.92
N GLN A 488 1.31 14.99 17.95
CA GLN A 488 2.30 13.91 17.87
C GLN A 488 1.72 12.49 17.92
N ALA A 489 0.38 12.31 17.94
CA ALA A 489 -0.22 10.98 17.84
C ALA A 489 0.06 10.37 16.45
N THR A 490 0.36 9.07 16.40
CA THR A 490 0.67 8.39 15.13
C THR A 490 -0.58 8.17 14.27
N PRO A 491 -0.45 7.89 12.96
CA PRO A 491 -1.59 7.53 12.12
C PRO A 491 -2.42 6.37 12.66
N SER A 492 -1.78 5.32 13.21
CA SER A 492 -2.46 4.21 13.89
C SER A 492 -3.31 4.69 15.09
N GLN A 493 -2.75 5.56 15.93
CA GLN A 493 -3.44 6.12 17.10
C GLN A 493 -4.59 7.07 16.73
N LYS A 494 -4.38 7.97 15.76
CA LYS A 494 -5.39 8.92 15.28
C LYS A 494 -6.55 8.22 14.58
N ALA A 495 -6.28 7.23 13.73
CA ALA A 495 -7.32 6.46 13.05
C ALA A 495 -8.10 5.54 14.00
N THR A 496 -7.45 5.01 15.05
CA THR A 496 -8.14 4.30 16.13
C THR A 496 -9.08 5.25 16.87
N ALA A 497 -8.58 6.41 17.29
CA ALA A 497 -9.37 7.42 17.99
C ALA A 497 -10.58 7.90 17.16
N ALA A 498 -10.39 8.24 15.89
CA ALA A 498 -11.48 8.70 15.02
C ALA A 498 -12.57 7.65 14.81
N ALA A 499 -12.19 6.40 14.52
CA ALA A 499 -13.16 5.32 14.35
C ALA A 499 -13.96 5.10 15.65
N GLU A 500 -13.28 5.02 16.79
CA GLU A 500 -13.93 4.83 18.09
C GLU A 500 -14.81 6.05 18.50
N ARG A 501 -14.48 7.28 18.10
CA ARG A 501 -15.36 8.46 18.30
C ARG A 501 -16.71 8.27 17.60
N VAL A 502 -16.74 7.74 16.38
CA VAL A 502 -17.98 7.38 15.68
C VAL A 502 -18.70 6.25 16.42
N LEU A 503 -17.99 5.17 16.79
CA LEU A 503 -18.59 4.03 17.49
C LEU A 503 -19.21 4.42 18.84
N VAL A 504 -18.57 5.31 19.61
CA VAL A 504 -19.09 5.86 20.87
C VAL A 504 -20.39 6.65 20.63
N VAL A 505 -20.40 7.55 19.64
CA VAL A 505 -21.58 8.38 19.34
C VAL A 505 -22.75 7.52 18.85
N CYS A 506 -22.51 6.55 17.96
CA CYS A 506 -23.53 5.60 17.51
C CYS A 506 -24.06 4.71 18.66
N ALA A 507 -23.18 4.26 19.57
CA ALA A 507 -23.57 3.42 20.72
C ALA A 507 -24.32 4.19 21.82
N ALA A 508 -24.15 5.52 21.88
CA ALA A 508 -24.88 6.40 22.80
C ALA A 508 -26.29 6.77 22.30
N GLY A 509 -26.57 6.63 21.00
CA GLY A 509 -27.88 6.92 20.40
C GLY A 509 -28.30 8.39 20.59
N GLU A 510 -29.58 8.60 20.93
CA GLU A 510 -30.20 9.92 21.10
C GLU A 510 -29.40 10.88 22.00
N ALA A 511 -28.68 10.36 23.00
CA ALA A 511 -27.85 11.16 23.90
C ALA A 511 -26.67 11.87 23.21
N MET A 512 -26.27 11.43 22.01
CA MET A 512 -25.16 12.03 21.25
C MET A 512 -25.42 12.24 19.75
N THR A 513 -26.63 11.97 19.23
CA THR A 513 -26.97 12.12 17.79
C THR A 513 -26.46 13.42 17.16
N GLY A 514 -26.56 14.56 17.85
CA GLY A 514 -26.07 15.86 17.38
C GLY A 514 -24.56 15.97 17.16
N LYS A 515 -23.76 14.98 17.57
CA LYS A 515 -22.32 14.89 17.33
C LYS A 515 -21.95 14.03 16.11
N LEU A 516 -22.88 13.19 15.62
CA LEU A 516 -22.58 12.13 14.64
C LEU A 516 -21.97 12.68 13.35
N ALA A 517 -22.53 13.74 12.79
CA ALA A 517 -22.03 14.37 11.57
C ALA A 517 -20.60 14.91 11.72
N ALA A 518 -20.23 15.44 12.89
CA ALA A 518 -18.89 15.97 13.13
C ALA A 518 -17.84 14.84 13.26
N VAL A 519 -18.14 13.78 14.03
CA VAL A 519 -17.21 12.65 14.17
C VAL A 519 -17.10 11.80 12.90
N LEU A 520 -18.14 11.76 12.06
CA LEU A 520 -18.06 11.18 10.72
C LEU A 520 -17.17 12.03 9.81
N GLN A 521 -17.39 13.35 9.74
CA GLN A 521 -16.56 14.23 8.91
C GLN A 521 -15.07 14.18 9.33
N ASP A 522 -14.78 14.14 10.64
CA ASP A 522 -13.43 13.97 11.18
C ASP A 522 -12.78 12.64 10.76
N PHE A 523 -13.57 11.57 10.58
CA PHE A 523 -13.09 10.26 10.14
C PHE A 523 -12.98 10.17 8.61
N GLU A 524 -13.92 10.76 7.86
CA GLU A 524 -13.90 10.86 6.40
C GLU A 524 -12.74 11.74 5.90
N ASN A 525 -12.32 12.72 6.71
CA ASN A 525 -11.14 13.54 6.47
C ASN A 525 -9.81 12.85 6.81
N LEU A 526 -9.80 11.62 7.35
CA LEU A 526 -8.54 10.93 7.62
C LEU A 526 -7.90 10.37 6.34
N PRO A 527 -6.59 10.58 6.15
CA PRO A 527 -5.86 9.85 5.12
C PRO A 527 -5.86 8.36 5.47
N TYR A 528 -6.27 7.54 4.49
CA TYR A 528 -5.97 6.11 4.43
C TYR A 528 -6.34 5.26 5.67
N PRO A 529 -7.59 5.30 6.18
CA PRO A 529 -8.07 4.36 7.20
C PRO A 529 -8.09 2.91 6.68
N SER A 530 -7.95 1.94 7.59
CA SER A 530 -8.02 0.52 7.22
C SER A 530 -9.42 0.13 6.75
N SER A 531 -9.53 -0.85 5.85
CA SER A 531 -10.83 -1.38 5.39
C SER A 531 -11.68 -1.91 6.56
N LYS A 532 -11.04 -2.33 7.67
CA LYS A 532 -11.71 -2.73 8.92
C LYS A 532 -12.32 -1.54 9.67
N GLN A 533 -11.58 -0.42 9.81
CA GLN A 533 -12.10 0.81 10.44
C GLN A 533 -13.26 1.38 9.62
N LEU A 534 -13.10 1.46 8.29
CA LEU A 534 -14.16 1.85 7.36
C LEU A 534 -15.39 0.97 7.53
N ALA A 535 -15.23 -0.37 7.51
CA ALA A 535 -16.35 -1.30 7.68
C ALA A 535 -17.09 -1.09 9.02
N ALA A 536 -16.38 -0.92 10.14
CA ALA A 536 -17.00 -0.71 11.45
C ALA A 536 -17.70 0.65 11.57
N VAL A 537 -17.12 1.71 11.00
CA VAL A 537 -17.74 3.05 10.94
C VAL A 537 -19.01 3.02 10.09
N HIS A 538 -18.97 2.38 8.91
CA HIS A 538 -20.14 2.23 8.05
C HIS A 538 -21.23 1.36 8.70
N GLU A 539 -20.89 0.25 9.35
CA GLU A 539 -21.82 -0.60 10.12
C GLU A 539 -22.56 0.20 11.21
N ALA A 540 -21.82 0.94 12.04
CA ALA A 540 -22.38 1.73 13.12
C ALA A 540 -23.21 2.93 12.62
N ALA A 541 -22.72 3.64 11.59
CA ALA A 541 -23.43 4.77 11.00
C ALA A 541 -24.72 4.34 10.30
N ALA A 542 -24.72 3.21 9.59
CA ALA A 542 -25.92 2.65 8.96
C ALA A 542 -27.02 2.36 10.01
N GLY A 543 -26.64 1.70 11.11
CA GLY A 543 -27.54 1.46 12.24
C GLY A 543 -28.06 2.73 12.90
N ALA A 544 -27.18 3.71 13.14
CA ALA A 544 -27.56 4.98 13.77
C ALA A 544 -28.51 5.81 12.89
N PHE A 545 -28.26 5.92 11.59
CA PHE A 545 -29.16 6.64 10.68
C PHE A 545 -30.49 5.90 10.44
N ALA A 546 -30.48 4.56 10.44
CA ALA A 546 -31.72 3.78 10.37
C ALA A 546 -32.64 4.04 11.57
N GLN A 547 -32.08 4.14 12.79
CA GLN A 547 -32.82 4.49 14.00
C GLN A 547 -33.39 5.92 13.97
N GLN A 548 -32.73 6.84 13.27
CA GLN A 548 -33.18 8.23 13.07
C GLN A 548 -34.20 8.40 11.93
N GLY A 549 -34.56 7.33 11.20
CA GLY A 549 -35.39 7.40 10.01
C GLY A 549 -34.69 7.99 8.78
N GLU A 550 -33.39 8.24 8.84
CA GLU A 550 -32.57 8.77 7.74
C GLU A 550 -32.17 7.65 6.75
N HIS A 551 -33.17 6.95 6.21
CA HIS A 551 -32.98 5.71 5.45
C HIS A 551 -32.07 5.86 4.21
N GLN A 552 -32.00 7.05 3.60
CA GLN A 552 -31.06 7.31 2.49
C GLN A 552 -29.59 7.30 2.95
N LYS A 553 -29.27 7.88 4.12
CA LYS A 553 -27.93 7.80 4.71
C LYS A 553 -27.65 6.38 5.22
N ALA A 554 -28.65 5.74 5.82
CA ALA A 554 -28.54 4.35 6.26
C ALA A 554 -28.16 3.42 5.08
N LEU A 555 -28.81 3.60 3.92
CA LEU A 555 -28.49 2.87 2.68
C LEU A 555 -27.05 3.13 2.22
N MET A 556 -26.63 4.39 2.16
CA MET A 556 -25.27 4.78 1.76
C MET A 556 -24.21 4.11 2.63
N HIS A 557 -24.34 4.18 3.96
CA HIS A 557 -23.39 3.53 4.85
C HIS A 557 -23.51 1.99 4.81
N ALA A 558 -24.70 1.41 4.67
CA ALA A 558 -24.87 -0.04 4.53
C ALA A 558 -24.21 -0.60 3.25
N GLN A 559 -24.28 0.14 2.14
CA GLN A 559 -23.55 -0.18 0.91
C GLN A 559 -22.04 -0.08 1.11
N GLY A 560 -21.56 1.02 1.73
CA GLY A 560 -20.13 1.19 2.08
C GLY A 560 -19.59 0.11 3.03
N TRP A 561 -20.44 -0.41 3.92
CA TRP A 561 -20.15 -1.59 4.74
C TRP A 561 -20.07 -2.85 3.87
N PHE A 562 -21.06 -3.14 3.03
CA PHE A 562 -21.08 -4.34 2.17
C PHE A 562 -19.87 -4.42 1.22
N GLU A 563 -19.38 -3.32 0.69
CA GLU A 563 -18.14 -3.30 -0.11
C GLU A 563 -16.95 -3.83 0.69
N ARG A 564 -16.79 -3.38 1.96
CA ARG A 564 -15.60 -3.57 2.80
C ARG A 564 -15.73 -4.71 3.83
N ALA A 565 -16.93 -5.26 4.00
CA ALA A 565 -17.23 -6.33 4.93
C ALA A 565 -16.47 -7.62 4.58
N SER A 566 -15.77 -8.18 5.58
CA SER A 566 -15.17 -9.51 5.46
C SER A 566 -16.26 -10.57 5.25
N ARG A 567 -15.91 -11.71 4.64
CA ARG A 567 -16.87 -12.72 4.15
C ARG A 567 -17.99 -13.08 5.14
N TYR A 568 -17.67 -13.18 6.43
CA TYR A 568 -18.60 -13.54 7.50
C TYR A 568 -19.69 -12.49 7.79
N TYR A 569 -19.47 -11.23 7.40
CA TYR A 569 -20.40 -10.12 7.64
C TYR A 569 -21.13 -9.65 6.37
N ARG A 570 -20.80 -10.20 5.19
CA ARG A 570 -21.42 -9.79 3.91
C ARG A 570 -22.93 -10.07 3.86
N GLY A 571 -23.40 -11.10 4.58
CA GLY A 571 -24.83 -11.38 4.75
C GLY A 571 -25.53 -10.29 5.57
N SER A 572 -25.05 -10.05 6.80
CA SER A 572 -25.51 -8.96 7.67
C SER A 572 -25.49 -7.58 7.00
N ALA A 573 -24.46 -7.27 6.21
CA ALA A 573 -24.39 -6.02 5.46
C ALA A 573 -25.47 -5.91 4.38
N LEU A 574 -25.80 -6.99 3.67
CA LEU A 574 -26.92 -7.01 2.72
C LEU A 574 -28.29 -6.98 3.40
N LEU A 575 -28.42 -7.49 4.64
CA LEU A 575 -29.63 -7.29 5.45
C LEU A 575 -29.79 -5.83 5.87
N SER A 576 -28.70 -5.14 6.22
CA SER A 576 -28.71 -3.70 6.49
C SER A 576 -29.10 -2.89 5.25
N VAL A 577 -28.56 -3.23 4.07
CA VAL A 577 -28.98 -2.65 2.78
C VAL A 577 -30.46 -2.90 2.50
N ALA A 578 -30.94 -4.12 2.70
CA ALA A 578 -32.36 -4.46 2.50
C ALA A 578 -33.28 -3.71 3.46
N SER A 579 -32.91 -3.58 4.73
CA SER A 579 -33.68 -2.83 5.74
C SER A 579 -33.73 -1.33 5.42
N ALA A 580 -32.64 -0.75 4.90
CA ALA A 580 -32.64 0.63 4.44
C ALA A 580 -33.54 0.83 3.21
N TYR A 581 -33.53 -0.10 2.24
CA TYR A 581 -34.45 -0.11 1.11
C TYR A 581 -35.93 -0.27 1.54
N ASP A 582 -36.25 -1.12 2.52
CA ASP A 582 -37.60 -1.24 3.07
C ASP A 582 -38.07 0.09 3.68
N GLY A 583 -37.19 0.80 4.39
CA GLY A 583 -37.46 2.15 4.94
C GLY A 583 -37.67 3.22 3.85
N LEU A 584 -37.00 3.08 2.70
CA LEU A 584 -37.24 3.87 1.48
C LEU A 584 -38.45 3.36 0.67
N GLN A 585 -39.13 2.31 1.11
CA GLN A 585 -40.24 1.63 0.43
C GLN A 585 -39.86 0.98 -0.92
N GLN A 586 -38.56 0.81 -1.18
CA GLN A 586 -37.95 0.21 -2.37
C GLN A 586 -37.90 -1.32 -2.25
N LYS A 587 -39.07 -1.96 -2.39
CA LYS A 587 -39.28 -3.37 -2.05
C LYS A 587 -38.58 -4.36 -2.98
N ASP A 588 -38.46 -4.05 -4.27
CA ASP A 588 -37.81 -4.96 -5.23
C ASP A 588 -36.29 -4.95 -5.05
N GLU A 589 -35.73 -3.79 -4.71
CA GLU A 589 -34.33 -3.59 -4.33
C GLU A 589 -34.00 -4.28 -2.99
N ALA A 590 -34.88 -4.16 -1.99
CA ALA A 590 -34.77 -4.89 -0.72
C ALA A 590 -34.83 -6.41 -0.93
N LEU A 591 -35.72 -6.90 -1.81
CA LEU A 591 -35.85 -8.31 -2.16
C LEU A 591 -34.62 -8.81 -2.96
N ALA A 592 -34.03 -7.98 -3.83
CA ALA A 592 -32.80 -8.30 -4.53
C ALA A 592 -31.61 -8.42 -3.57
N ALA A 593 -31.45 -7.49 -2.61
CA ALA A 593 -30.43 -7.55 -1.57
C ALA A 593 -30.56 -8.81 -0.69
N ARG A 594 -31.78 -9.17 -0.28
CA ARG A 594 -32.05 -10.43 0.46
C ARG A 594 -31.70 -11.68 -0.35
N ARG A 595 -32.06 -11.74 -1.64
CA ARG A 595 -31.68 -12.85 -2.52
C ARG A 595 -30.16 -12.97 -2.68
N GLN A 596 -29.45 -11.84 -2.78
CA GLN A 596 -27.99 -11.82 -2.80
C GLN A 596 -27.38 -12.28 -1.47
N ALA A 597 -27.99 -11.91 -0.33
CA ALA A 597 -27.57 -12.37 1.00
C ALA A 597 -27.69 -13.90 1.12
N VAL A 598 -28.84 -14.48 0.74
CA VAL A 598 -29.06 -15.94 0.71
C VAL A 598 -28.03 -16.64 -0.18
N ALA A 599 -27.72 -16.10 -1.35
CA ALA A 599 -26.75 -16.69 -2.28
C ALA A 599 -25.31 -16.70 -1.72
N ILE A 600 -24.89 -15.64 -1.02
CA ILE A 600 -23.58 -15.58 -0.35
C ILE A 600 -23.57 -16.49 0.89
N LEU A 601 -24.58 -16.40 1.74
CA LEU A 601 -24.64 -17.14 3.01
C LEU A 601 -24.70 -18.65 2.79
N ARG A 602 -25.47 -19.14 1.81
CA ARG A 602 -25.49 -20.58 1.45
C ARG A 602 -24.12 -21.11 1.01
N LYS A 603 -23.26 -20.26 0.43
CA LYS A 603 -21.89 -20.62 0.04
C LYS A 603 -20.91 -20.59 1.21
N GLU A 604 -20.98 -19.56 2.06
CA GLU A 604 -20.08 -19.42 3.23
C GLU A 604 -20.47 -20.33 4.41
N LEU A 605 -21.65 -20.97 4.36
CA LEU A 605 -22.14 -21.98 5.30
C LEU A 605 -21.94 -23.44 4.83
N ASP A 606 -21.27 -23.68 3.70
CA ASP A 606 -20.93 -25.03 3.23
C ASP A 606 -19.40 -25.24 3.14
N PRO A 607 -18.78 -25.96 4.09
CA PRO A 607 -19.33 -26.48 5.34
C PRO A 607 -19.49 -25.40 6.42
N VAL A 608 -20.43 -25.59 7.35
CA VAL A 608 -20.73 -24.62 8.43
C VAL A 608 -19.47 -24.31 9.27
N PRO A 609 -19.03 -23.05 9.40
CA PRO A 609 -17.85 -22.70 10.18
C PRO A 609 -18.02 -22.97 11.68
N VAL A 610 -17.18 -23.85 12.24
CA VAL A 610 -17.22 -24.32 13.65
C VAL A 610 -17.02 -23.24 14.73
N GLY A 611 -16.69 -22.01 14.33
CA GLY A 611 -16.48 -20.87 15.23
C GLY A 611 -17.77 -20.05 15.45
N VAL A 612 -17.63 -18.88 16.07
CA VAL A 612 -18.77 -17.98 16.36
C VAL A 612 -19.53 -17.52 15.10
N PHE A 613 -18.88 -17.53 13.95
CA PHE A 613 -19.46 -17.09 12.67
C PHE A 613 -20.51 -18.04 12.10
N GLY A 614 -20.46 -19.35 12.39
CA GLY A 614 -21.48 -20.32 11.95
C GLY A 614 -22.90 -19.95 12.38
N PRO A 615 -23.19 -19.81 13.69
CA PRO A 615 -24.52 -19.45 14.17
C PRO A 615 -24.88 -17.98 13.89
N LEU A 616 -23.91 -17.07 13.75
CA LEU A 616 -24.18 -15.70 13.29
C LEU A 616 -24.71 -15.68 11.85
N MET A 617 -24.01 -16.34 10.91
CA MET A 617 -24.43 -16.45 9.52
C MET A 617 -25.69 -17.31 9.34
N GLY A 618 -25.91 -18.32 10.19
CA GLY A 618 -27.17 -19.08 10.21
C GLY A 618 -28.38 -18.20 10.57
N ALA A 619 -28.23 -17.31 11.54
CA ALA A 619 -29.27 -16.34 11.89
C ALA A 619 -29.46 -15.27 10.79
N ASP A 620 -28.40 -14.81 10.13
CA ASP A 620 -28.51 -13.95 8.95
C ASP A 620 -29.23 -14.66 7.79
N LEU A 621 -28.98 -15.95 7.58
CA LEU A 621 -29.64 -16.73 6.52
C LEU A 621 -31.14 -16.89 6.80
N LEU A 622 -31.51 -17.14 8.06
CA LEU A 622 -32.91 -17.20 8.48
C LEU A 622 -33.62 -15.87 8.24
N GLU A 623 -33.02 -14.74 8.62
CA GLU A 623 -33.59 -13.40 8.45
C GLU A 623 -33.69 -13.00 6.96
N ALA A 624 -32.69 -13.38 6.15
CA ALA A 624 -32.71 -13.16 4.71
C ALA A 624 -33.81 -13.98 4.02
N LEU A 625 -34.05 -15.22 4.46
CA LEU A 625 -35.14 -16.06 3.98
C LEU A 625 -36.52 -15.58 4.47
N ASP A 626 -36.62 -15.06 5.70
CA ASP A 626 -37.91 -14.62 6.25
C ASP A 626 -38.50 -13.45 5.46
N GLY A 627 -37.66 -12.50 5.05
CA GLY A 627 -38.02 -11.39 4.16
C GLY A 627 -38.14 -11.74 2.67
N ILE A 628 -38.15 -13.02 2.28
CA ILE A 628 -38.41 -13.47 0.91
C ILE A 628 -39.78 -14.17 0.86
N PRO A 629 -40.82 -13.59 0.22
CA PRO A 629 -42.18 -14.15 0.20
C PRO A 629 -42.33 -15.54 -0.43
N THR A 630 -41.30 -16.03 -1.15
CA THR A 630 -41.27 -17.35 -1.79
C THR A 630 -40.39 -18.36 -1.06
N ALA A 631 -39.79 -18.02 0.09
CA ALA A 631 -38.97 -18.94 0.87
C ALA A 631 -39.86 -19.88 1.69
N THR A 632 -39.56 -21.17 1.65
CA THR A 632 -40.36 -22.21 2.33
C THR A 632 -40.04 -22.31 3.83
N ASP A 633 -41.01 -22.75 4.62
CA ASP A 633 -40.79 -23.05 6.05
C ASP A 633 -39.67 -24.07 6.28
N ALA A 634 -39.47 -25.00 5.32
CA ALA A 634 -38.37 -25.95 5.34
C ALA A 634 -36.99 -25.28 5.17
N GLU A 635 -36.86 -24.29 4.30
CA GLU A 635 -35.63 -23.50 4.17
C GLU A 635 -35.38 -22.63 5.41
N LYS A 636 -36.43 -22.04 5.99
CA LYS A 636 -36.33 -21.28 7.25
C LYS A 636 -35.90 -22.19 8.40
N GLN A 637 -36.54 -23.36 8.57
CA GLN A 637 -36.15 -24.32 9.60
C GLN A 637 -34.71 -24.82 9.40
N ALA A 638 -34.29 -25.13 8.18
CA ALA A 638 -32.91 -25.53 7.91
C ALA A 638 -31.88 -24.43 8.26
N ALA A 639 -32.21 -23.15 8.04
CA ALA A 639 -31.36 -22.04 8.46
C ALA A 639 -31.33 -21.86 9.99
N ALA A 640 -32.46 -22.07 10.68
CA ALA A 640 -32.52 -22.09 12.14
C ALA A 640 -31.74 -23.28 12.73
N ASP A 641 -31.80 -24.46 12.12
CA ASP A 641 -31.11 -25.67 12.55
C ASP A 641 -29.58 -25.52 12.52
N ILE A 642 -29.03 -24.70 11.62
CA ILE A 642 -27.60 -24.30 11.62
C ILE A 642 -27.22 -23.59 12.93
N VAL A 643 -28.12 -22.82 13.51
CA VAL A 643 -27.91 -22.11 14.78
C VAL A 643 -28.16 -23.04 15.97
N LEU A 644 -29.32 -23.71 15.98
CA LEU A 644 -29.80 -24.53 17.09
C LEU A 644 -28.90 -25.74 17.35
N ASN A 645 -28.41 -26.40 16.29
CA ASN A 645 -27.53 -27.56 16.40
C ASN A 645 -26.04 -27.18 16.48
N HIS A 646 -25.69 -25.88 16.55
CA HIS A 646 -24.29 -25.48 16.62
C HIS A 646 -23.65 -25.78 17.98
N LYS A 647 -22.35 -26.10 17.98
CA LYS A 647 -21.58 -26.34 19.22
C LYS A 647 -21.45 -25.09 20.11
N LEU A 648 -21.62 -23.90 19.53
CA LEU A 648 -21.58 -22.61 20.24
C LEU A 648 -22.98 -22.01 20.28
N GLN A 649 -23.63 -22.14 21.43
CA GLN A 649 -24.99 -21.66 21.71
C GLN A 649 -24.95 -20.16 22.07
N LEU A 650 -24.89 -19.29 21.05
CA LEU A 650 -24.77 -17.85 21.23
C LEU A 650 -26.14 -17.19 21.41
N GLU A 651 -26.30 -16.39 22.46
CA GLU A 651 -27.59 -15.79 22.86
C GLU A 651 -28.23 -14.93 21.75
N SER A 652 -27.44 -14.12 21.04
CA SER A 652 -27.96 -13.21 19.99
C SER A 652 -28.56 -13.97 18.79
N PRO A 653 -27.84 -14.92 18.14
CA PRO A 653 -28.44 -15.83 17.17
C PRO A 653 -29.68 -16.58 17.67
N LEU A 654 -29.64 -17.15 18.88
CA LEU A 654 -30.79 -17.88 19.45
C LEU A 654 -32.00 -16.97 19.65
N ARG A 655 -31.79 -15.71 20.04
CA ARG A 655 -32.86 -14.70 20.16
C ARG A 655 -33.48 -14.35 18.81
N ARG A 656 -32.68 -14.23 17.74
CA ARG A 656 -33.17 -14.01 16.36
C ARG A 656 -33.99 -15.21 15.86
N VAL A 657 -33.50 -16.44 16.08
CA VAL A 657 -34.25 -17.66 15.76
C VAL A 657 -35.61 -17.70 16.45
N LYS A 658 -35.67 -17.39 17.76
CA LYS A 658 -36.92 -17.43 18.52
C LYS A 658 -37.88 -16.27 18.23
N ALA A 659 -37.41 -15.19 17.63
CA ALA A 659 -38.26 -14.11 17.12
C ALA A 659 -38.98 -14.49 15.81
N ILE A 660 -38.30 -15.22 14.91
CA ILE A 660 -38.83 -15.60 13.59
C ILE A 660 -39.60 -16.94 13.68
N LEU A 661 -39.05 -17.93 14.39
CA LEU A 661 -39.63 -19.26 14.61
C LEU A 661 -39.90 -19.50 16.11
N PRO A 662 -40.95 -18.89 16.71
CA PRO A 662 -41.25 -19.01 18.14
C PRO A 662 -41.71 -20.41 18.60
N LYS A 663 -41.69 -21.41 17.70
CA LYS A 663 -41.91 -22.85 18.01
C LYS A 663 -40.64 -23.69 17.91
N ALA A 664 -39.50 -23.08 17.56
CA ALA A 664 -38.20 -23.75 17.63
C ALA A 664 -37.76 -23.95 19.10
N PRO A 665 -37.08 -25.06 19.42
CA PRO A 665 -36.67 -25.40 20.79
C PRO A 665 -35.72 -24.39 21.46
#